data_AF-A0A4Q9H9K4-F1
#
_entry.id   AF-A0A4Q9H9K4-F1
#
_cell.length_a   1.000
_cell.length_b   1.000
_cell.length_c   1.000
_cell.angle_alpha   90.00
_cell.angle_beta   90.00
_cell.angle_gamma   90.00
#
_symmetry.space_group_name_H-M   'P 1'
#
loop_
_entity.id
_entity.type
_entity.pdbx_description
1 polymer ?
#
loop_
_entity_poly.entity_id
_entity_poly.type
_entity_poly.pdbx_seq_one_letter_code
_entity_poly.pdbx_strand_id
1 'polypeptide(L)'
;MRLTFIKRAKVPLVVFVFLLMGILHAQAQLVHPGILFNAASLDRIKKDATTERQPWAATYAKLLAYNDLNYVQGAVYAVVRRQSGEPISDASNALSAQSQRAYRCAILWKITGNPQYATIAKTILNSWSGTLQGFSGNGAKLAAAWFGFGLVNAAEILRYTNSGWSTADILQAESMFRDVIYPVIKDFQLGLAGNWDTAITKTMMGIGIFINDAAIYTKGRNFFTSRPGNGNYPNANGTLYNYIYPTTGQCFESGRDQNHTQMGIGGLAEACEIGYNQNTDLYGFYSNRLLLGTEYTAKYNLGYSVPYTTNHYGSEISPDERGEFLPFYELVYNHYVNRLGMSGEPVKYTKMVVEKIRQDNGGESGTAILLGYGSLLFNEYVFKYVPAAGDYRTTQLSSSMGSPSQFEVFTNGNWVPATTALGLTTNLLIRNGQSAVVAGTRNLNNLIVGEGDGAVLRAQINANVVSALTIVEPGNLSSIPALSFVNGGQAAGSTSAVATITKVKVTGADINNRGSGYTSASITFSGGGGSGAAATAVVSGGKIIDIVITSSGSDYTSIPIMSVTGNGTEAAVSAKVGITQVSISSGGTGYTKAPTVIAGTFLKVSNTVALSVANDVFFQRGSSVYTAPVSTGVASTGILNVSGNLIAEDTVNCISVDHDNTISSLTVNFNNGSDNIGFMGGNVTFNALGVEAGNTHKLKLGAVMNIAGAITLNGTGIVDATNGTIGFVNASPSTSIARTVAANTFKNAALNKMVINSTAGVTLNPVLTIGKLDMQKGLLNIPETSALIVSSVSGGSSTSYINTMSSASSGEIAEVKITGLTTAQGDIPLGNGGNYLPVRITPPKDAVFKFTMSVLTGLTTNGLPDGGVVADKSQFVNASYHVIRTSGEGDYTFRVGFPASLKGSGFTPSSPFGISKYNGNSWLPVIGSGNYGLNTATATFDTNGLRHRVQIGGAQPLNFATATHASGFTESKAINLIVPEDLVKIKATNIMSPNGDGINDKWVIDNIDLYPNNEVKVFDKAGRFIYGKKGYDNSWEGTLNGVPLAEGTYYYIVDFGTSRPRFTGFITITGPE
;
A
#
# COMPACT_ATOMS: atom_id res chain seq x y z
N MET A 1 13.29 -72.19 25.63
CA MET A 1 12.07 -72.65 26.34
C MET A 1 11.07 -71.48 26.31
N ARG A 2 10.28 -71.31 25.24
CA ARG A 2 8.89 -71.80 25.02
C ARG A 2 7.90 -71.47 26.16
N LEU A 3 6.82 -70.75 25.77
CA LEU A 3 5.47 -70.56 26.33
C LEU A 3 5.28 -69.48 27.44
N THR A 4 4.71 -68.29 27.17
CA THR A 4 3.31 -67.84 26.84
C THR A 4 2.54 -67.38 28.09
N PHE A 5 2.28 -66.08 28.29
CA PHE A 5 1.16 -65.23 27.78
C PHE A 5 -0.18 -65.40 28.55
N ILE A 6 -0.66 -64.30 29.17
CA ILE A 6 -2.01 -63.69 29.06
C ILE A 6 -2.62 -63.13 30.40
N LYS A 7 -2.89 -61.80 30.37
CA LYS A 7 -3.99 -61.01 31.00
C LYS A 7 -4.05 -60.93 32.54
N ARG A 8 -4.24 -59.78 33.20
CA ARG A 8 -4.79 -58.44 32.88
C ARG A 8 -4.36 -57.50 34.02
N ALA A 9 -3.71 -56.37 33.73
CA ALA A 9 -3.87 -55.11 34.48
C ALA A 9 -3.15 -53.98 33.73
N LYS A 10 -3.82 -52.84 33.65
CA LYS A 10 -3.55 -51.70 32.78
C LYS A 10 -2.37 -50.86 33.29
N VAL A 11 -1.34 -50.72 32.46
CA VAL A 11 -0.43 -49.57 32.40
C VAL A 11 -1.19 -48.43 31.67
N PRO A 12 -0.98 -47.10 31.92
CA PRO A 12 0.13 -46.45 32.65
C PRO A 12 -0.26 -45.31 33.63
N LEU A 13 0.38 -45.28 34.80
CA LEU A 13 0.49 -44.09 35.67
C LEU A 13 1.40 -42.99 35.07
N VAL A 14 2.13 -43.30 33.99
CA VAL A 14 3.08 -42.37 33.32
C VAL A 14 2.40 -41.47 32.27
N VAL A 15 1.19 -41.83 31.79
CA VAL A 15 0.40 -40.95 30.90
C VAL A 15 -0.39 -39.92 31.71
N PHE A 16 -0.60 -40.13 33.01
CA PHE A 16 -1.34 -39.18 33.87
C PHE A 16 -0.52 -37.94 34.25
N VAL A 17 0.81 -38.05 34.33
CA VAL A 17 1.70 -36.92 34.66
C VAL A 17 2.01 -36.04 33.45
N PHE A 18 2.02 -36.61 32.23
CA PHE A 18 2.14 -35.82 30.99
C PHE A 18 0.81 -35.21 30.53
N LEU A 19 -0.35 -35.79 30.87
CA LEU A 19 -1.65 -35.15 30.60
C LEU A 19 -2.00 -33.99 31.55
N LEU A 20 -1.40 -33.93 32.74
CA LEU A 20 -1.55 -32.79 33.66
C LEU A 20 -0.65 -31.59 33.30
N MET A 21 0.34 -31.77 32.44
CA MET A 21 1.08 -30.66 31.80
C MET A 21 0.44 -30.18 30.49
N GLY A 22 -0.61 -30.87 30.00
CA GLY A 22 -1.30 -30.58 28.74
C GLY A 22 -2.67 -29.89 28.88
N ILE A 23 -3.11 -29.57 30.11
CA ILE A 23 -4.33 -28.77 30.36
C ILE A 23 -4.02 -27.68 31.39
N LEU A 24 -2.92 -26.95 31.18
CA LEU A 24 -2.95 -25.53 31.45
C LEU A 24 -3.49 -24.92 30.17
N HIS A 25 -4.72 -24.38 30.22
CA HIS A 25 -5.07 -23.33 29.29
C HIS A 25 -3.96 -22.29 29.45
N ALA A 26 -3.00 -22.25 28.53
CA ALA A 26 -2.12 -21.12 28.40
C ALA A 26 -3.07 -19.96 28.07
N GLN A 27 -3.54 -19.25 29.10
CA GLN A 27 -4.15 -17.96 28.90
C GLN A 27 -3.14 -17.19 28.05
N ALA A 28 -3.57 -16.71 26.88
CA ALA A 28 -2.72 -15.90 26.04
C ALA A 28 -2.18 -14.77 26.92
N GLN A 29 -0.87 -14.79 27.17
CA GLN A 29 -0.23 -13.80 28.03
C GLN A 29 -0.37 -12.44 27.32
N LEU A 30 -1.05 -11.49 27.97
CA LEU A 30 -1.18 -10.15 27.44
C LEU A 30 0.19 -9.45 27.47
N VAL A 31 0.41 -8.52 26.54
CA VAL A 31 1.67 -7.79 26.44
C VAL A 31 1.73 -6.74 27.54
N HIS A 32 2.88 -6.65 28.21
CA HIS A 32 3.11 -5.77 29.35
C HIS A 32 4.47 -5.04 29.29
N PRO A 33 4.53 -3.73 29.60
CA PRO A 33 3.37 -2.86 29.68
C PRO A 33 2.68 -2.79 28.30
N GLY A 34 1.36 -2.70 28.26
CA GLY A 34 0.65 -2.79 26.98
C GLY A 34 -0.72 -2.14 26.90
N ILE A 35 -1.03 -1.22 27.82
CA ILE A 35 -2.26 -0.40 27.73
C ILE A 35 -2.03 0.72 26.69
N LEU A 36 -1.81 1.98 27.09
CA LEU A 36 -1.46 3.04 26.12
C LEU A 36 0.02 3.04 25.74
N PHE A 37 0.87 2.48 26.59
CA PHE A 37 2.32 2.51 26.41
C PHE A 37 2.93 1.13 26.56
N ASN A 38 3.79 0.78 25.62
CA ASN A 38 4.73 -0.33 25.71
C ASN A 38 6.13 0.16 26.12
N ALA A 39 7.04 -0.78 26.44
CA ALA A 39 8.39 -0.45 26.89
C ALA A 39 9.14 0.48 25.92
N ALA A 40 9.09 0.20 24.61
CA ALA A 40 9.74 1.01 23.59
C ALA A 40 9.17 2.44 23.51
N SER A 41 7.84 2.58 23.62
CA SER A 41 7.19 3.89 23.63
C SER A 41 7.60 4.72 24.84
N LEU A 42 7.70 4.11 26.04
CA LEU A 42 8.13 4.80 27.25
C LEU A 42 9.60 5.24 27.20
N ASP A 43 10.48 4.43 26.62
CA ASP A 43 11.89 4.81 26.42
C ASP A 43 12.04 5.95 25.41
N ARG A 44 11.25 5.92 24.34
CA ARG A 44 11.14 7.02 23.36
C ARG A 44 10.66 8.31 24.00
N ILE A 45 9.56 8.26 24.76
CA ILE A 45 9.02 9.43 25.49
C ILE A 45 10.07 10.04 26.43
N LYS A 46 10.79 9.20 27.20
CA LYS A 46 11.88 9.65 28.07
C LYS A 46 12.95 10.39 27.27
N LYS A 47 13.42 9.77 26.19
CA LYS A 47 14.44 10.35 25.31
C LYS A 47 13.96 11.72 24.80
N ASP A 48 12.78 11.78 24.20
CA ASP A 48 12.26 12.97 23.52
C ASP A 48 11.99 14.13 24.49
N ALA A 49 11.45 13.84 25.67
CA ALA A 49 11.24 14.85 26.72
C ALA A 49 12.54 15.56 27.15
N THR A 50 13.69 14.87 27.11
CA THR A 50 14.98 15.41 27.54
C THR A 50 15.77 16.14 26.46
N THR A 51 15.27 16.18 25.22
CA THR A 51 15.99 16.76 24.08
C THR A 51 15.85 18.28 23.92
N GLU A 52 15.02 18.93 24.74
CA GLU A 52 14.61 20.35 24.58
C GLU A 52 13.95 20.67 23.22
N ARG A 53 13.63 19.65 22.41
CA ARG A 53 13.06 19.80 21.07
C ARG A 53 11.55 20.06 21.12
N GLN A 54 11.07 21.00 20.32
CA GLN A 54 9.63 21.23 20.15
C GLN A 54 9.03 20.21 19.15
N PRO A 55 7.77 19.78 19.33
CA PRO A 55 6.82 20.18 20.38
C PRO A 55 6.93 19.40 21.71
N TRP A 56 7.86 18.43 21.79
CA TRP A 56 8.04 17.54 22.96
C TRP A 56 8.37 18.32 24.23
N ALA A 57 9.28 19.28 24.14
CA ALA A 57 9.77 20.05 25.27
C ALA A 57 8.69 20.94 25.88
N ALA A 58 7.85 21.60 25.08
CA ALA A 58 6.74 22.38 25.63
C ALA A 58 5.69 21.49 26.29
N THR A 59 5.36 20.36 25.68
CA THR A 59 4.41 19.39 26.25
C THR A 59 4.95 18.81 27.57
N TYR A 60 6.25 18.50 27.62
CA TYR A 60 6.93 18.05 28.82
C TYR A 60 6.98 19.13 29.91
N ALA A 61 7.27 20.38 29.55
CA ALA A 61 7.26 21.50 30.50
C ALA A 61 5.85 21.73 31.09
N LYS A 62 4.79 21.62 30.27
CA LYS A 62 3.39 21.63 30.75
C LYS A 62 3.15 20.47 31.72
N LEU A 63 3.58 19.26 31.37
CA LEU A 63 3.44 18.10 32.25
C LEU A 63 4.15 18.32 33.60
N LEU A 64 5.36 18.88 33.62
CA LEU A 64 6.05 19.24 34.87
C LEU A 64 5.30 20.31 35.66
N ALA A 65 4.86 21.39 34.99
CA ALA A 65 4.19 22.53 35.65
C ALA A 65 2.87 22.15 36.34
N TYR A 66 2.10 21.22 35.75
CA TYR A 66 0.86 20.71 36.35
C TYR A 66 1.09 19.73 37.51
N ASN A 67 2.33 19.28 37.74
CA ASN A 67 2.64 18.22 38.68
C ASN A 67 3.80 18.62 39.60
N ASP A 68 3.51 19.54 40.52
CA ASP A 68 4.40 19.92 41.60
C ASP A 68 4.71 18.73 42.55
N LEU A 69 5.82 18.82 43.27
CA LEU A 69 6.28 17.74 44.15
C LEU A 69 5.71 17.85 45.58
N ASN A 70 5.03 18.95 45.92
CA ASN A 70 4.49 19.21 47.26
C ASN A 70 3.06 18.67 47.43
N TYR A 71 2.72 17.61 46.70
CA TYR A 71 1.41 16.99 46.74
C TYR A 71 1.09 16.42 48.12
N VAL A 72 -0.08 16.78 48.65
CA VAL A 72 -0.68 16.17 49.83
C VAL A 72 -1.88 15.32 49.40
N GLN A 73 -1.92 14.07 49.87
CA GLN A 73 -3.01 13.15 49.54
C GLN A 73 -4.36 13.73 49.98
N GLY A 74 -5.25 13.91 49.00
CA GLY A 74 -6.62 14.39 49.23
C GLY A 74 -7.55 13.28 49.74
N ALA A 75 -8.79 13.66 50.07
CA ALA A 75 -9.81 12.72 50.53
C ALA A 75 -10.07 11.58 49.52
N VAL A 76 -10.29 10.38 50.04
CA VAL A 76 -10.70 9.19 49.31
C VAL A 76 -12.02 8.67 49.88
N TYR A 77 -12.85 8.04 49.04
CA TYR A 77 -14.23 7.72 49.39
C TYR A 77 -14.56 6.26 49.09
N ALA A 78 -15.35 5.64 49.98
CA ALA A 78 -15.81 4.27 49.79
C ALA A 78 -16.79 4.14 48.63
N VAL A 79 -17.63 5.15 48.38
CA VAL A 79 -18.56 5.15 47.25
C VAL A 79 -18.42 6.43 46.44
N VAL A 80 -18.20 6.28 45.14
CA VAL A 80 -18.17 7.42 44.20
C VAL A 80 -19.55 7.55 43.54
N ARG A 81 -20.29 8.59 43.94
CA ARG A 81 -21.62 8.90 43.40
C ARG A 81 -21.52 9.83 42.20
N ARG A 82 -22.22 9.52 41.11
CA ARG A 82 -22.42 10.42 39.97
C ARG A 82 -23.86 10.36 39.48
N GLN A 83 -24.53 11.51 39.44
CA GLN A 83 -25.93 11.66 39.04
C GLN A 83 -26.04 12.69 37.91
N SER A 84 -26.64 12.30 36.79
CA SER A 84 -26.95 13.21 35.68
C SER A 84 -28.01 14.22 36.10
N GLY A 85 -27.84 15.49 35.70
CA GLY A 85 -28.71 16.61 36.08
C GLY A 85 -28.38 17.25 37.42
N GLU A 86 -27.40 16.72 38.16
CA GLU A 86 -26.98 17.23 39.48
C GLU A 86 -25.52 17.70 39.44
N PRO A 87 -25.10 18.59 40.36
CA PRO A 87 -23.69 18.94 40.54
C PRO A 87 -22.81 17.69 40.76
N ILE A 88 -21.58 17.74 40.24
CA ILE A 88 -20.62 16.64 40.42
C ILE A 88 -20.25 16.54 41.91
N SER A 89 -20.40 15.34 42.48
CA SER A 89 -20.10 15.10 43.90
C SER A 89 -18.61 15.25 44.22
N ASP A 90 -18.29 15.56 45.48
CA ASP A 90 -16.91 15.64 45.96
C ASP A 90 -16.14 14.35 45.74
N ALA A 91 -16.79 13.19 45.89
CA ALA A 91 -16.18 11.89 45.62
C ALA A 91 -15.82 11.71 44.13
N SER A 92 -16.68 12.16 43.22
CA SER A 92 -16.40 12.14 41.77
C SER A 92 -15.30 13.14 41.39
N ASN A 93 -15.32 14.34 41.96
CA ASN A 93 -14.26 15.34 41.74
C ASN A 93 -12.90 14.85 42.26
N ALA A 94 -12.88 14.25 43.45
CA ALA A 94 -11.67 13.69 44.04
C ALA A 94 -11.09 12.55 43.20
N LEU A 95 -11.91 11.58 42.80
CA LEU A 95 -11.44 10.46 41.98
C LEU A 95 -10.96 10.93 40.59
N SER A 96 -11.68 11.86 39.96
CA SER A 96 -11.30 12.47 38.68
C SER A 96 -9.94 13.16 38.73
N ALA A 97 -9.72 14.03 39.72
CA ALA A 97 -8.48 14.79 39.86
C ALA A 97 -7.30 13.88 40.22
N GLN A 98 -7.50 12.95 41.14
CA GLN A 98 -6.44 12.05 41.59
C GLN A 98 -6.08 10.98 40.54
N SER A 99 -7.05 10.51 39.75
CA SER A 99 -6.78 9.62 38.60
C SER A 99 -5.83 10.27 37.60
N GLN A 100 -6.10 11.53 37.23
CA GLN A 100 -5.22 12.29 36.33
C GLN A 100 -3.84 12.52 36.94
N ARG A 101 -3.76 12.85 38.24
CA ARG A 101 -2.49 13.08 38.94
C ARG A 101 -1.65 11.80 39.00
N ALA A 102 -2.25 10.66 39.35
CA ALA A 102 -1.56 9.37 39.38
C ALA A 102 -0.96 9.03 38.02
N TYR A 103 -1.74 9.17 36.94
CA TYR A 103 -1.28 8.92 35.57
C TYR A 103 -0.09 9.82 35.19
N ARG A 104 -0.23 11.14 35.38
CA ARG A 104 0.82 12.11 35.01
C ARG A 104 2.10 11.90 35.82
N CYS A 105 1.98 11.61 37.11
CA CYS A 105 3.12 11.30 37.96
C CYS A 105 3.79 9.97 37.57
N ALA A 106 3.04 8.94 37.17
CA ALA A 106 3.63 7.69 36.69
C ALA A 106 4.45 7.89 35.40
N ILE A 107 3.97 8.71 34.47
CA ILE A 107 4.72 9.12 33.27
C ILE A 107 5.96 9.94 33.65
N LEU A 108 5.82 10.94 34.53
CA LEU A 108 6.95 11.77 34.98
C LEU A 108 8.02 10.96 35.73
N TRP A 109 7.63 9.94 36.50
CA TRP A 109 8.58 8.98 37.07
C TRP A 109 9.45 8.36 35.98
N LYS A 110 8.82 7.83 34.92
CA LYS A 110 9.55 7.17 33.83
C LYS A 110 10.44 8.16 33.07
N ILE A 111 9.99 9.39 32.84
CA ILE A 111 10.78 10.41 32.15
C ILE A 111 11.97 10.87 33.02
N THR A 112 11.71 11.30 34.25
CA THR A 112 12.69 11.99 35.10
C THR A 112 13.59 11.04 35.89
N GLY A 113 13.11 9.84 36.22
CA GLY A 113 13.72 8.98 37.23
C GLY A 113 13.63 9.54 38.66
N ASN A 114 12.86 10.60 38.92
CA ASN A 114 12.70 11.16 40.27
C ASN A 114 11.70 10.30 41.07
N PRO A 115 12.14 9.60 42.14
CA PRO A 115 11.30 8.67 42.90
C PRO A 115 10.09 9.33 43.58
N GLN A 116 10.10 10.64 43.81
CA GLN A 116 8.96 11.34 44.41
C GLN A 116 7.71 11.27 43.53
N TYR A 117 7.85 11.31 42.20
CA TYR A 117 6.72 11.13 41.29
C TYR A 117 6.11 9.72 41.39
N ALA A 118 6.95 8.69 41.49
CA ALA A 118 6.48 7.33 41.73
C ALA A 118 5.79 7.21 43.09
N THR A 119 6.33 7.84 44.14
CA THR A 119 5.72 7.87 45.47
C THR A 119 4.33 8.49 45.43
N ILE A 120 4.15 9.66 44.80
CA ILE A 120 2.84 10.32 44.68
C ILE A 120 1.83 9.40 43.97
N ALA A 121 2.21 8.82 42.83
CA ALA A 121 1.32 7.94 42.07
C ALA A 121 0.94 6.68 42.86
N LYS A 122 1.89 6.06 43.57
CA LYS A 122 1.65 4.91 44.46
C LYS A 122 0.73 5.28 45.63
N THR A 123 0.94 6.43 46.28
CA THR A 123 0.09 6.89 47.39
C THR A 123 -1.36 7.02 46.96
N ILE A 124 -1.62 7.60 45.79
CA ILE A 124 -2.98 7.74 45.25
C ILE A 124 -3.59 6.36 44.98
N LEU A 125 -2.88 5.48 44.27
CA LEU A 125 -3.36 4.14 43.92
C LEU A 125 -3.66 3.29 45.17
N ASN A 126 -2.75 3.28 46.15
CA ASN A 126 -2.92 2.53 47.38
C ASN A 126 -4.08 3.09 48.23
N SER A 127 -4.23 4.42 48.30
CA SER A 127 -5.32 5.06 49.05
C SER A 127 -6.70 4.72 48.47
N TRP A 128 -6.85 4.78 47.14
CA TRP A 128 -8.12 4.41 46.50
C TRP A 128 -8.37 2.91 46.54
N SER A 129 -7.36 2.08 46.27
CA SER A 129 -7.54 0.62 46.29
C SER A 129 -7.80 0.04 47.68
N GLY A 130 -7.35 0.71 48.74
CA GLY A 130 -7.71 0.36 50.12
C GLY A 130 -9.08 0.90 50.59
N THR A 131 -9.71 1.83 49.85
CA THR A 131 -10.94 2.52 50.31
C THR A 131 -12.15 2.29 49.43
N LEU A 132 -11.99 2.29 48.10
CA LEU A 132 -13.10 2.26 47.15
C LEU A 132 -13.85 0.92 47.21
N GLN A 133 -15.15 0.98 47.46
CA GLN A 133 -16.04 -0.17 47.58
C GLN A 133 -17.13 -0.19 46.49
N GLY A 134 -17.44 0.94 45.85
CA GLY A 134 -18.42 0.95 44.78
C GLY A 134 -18.70 2.31 44.15
N PHE A 135 -19.64 2.31 43.20
CA PHE A 135 -20.14 3.49 42.50
C PHE A 135 -21.67 3.55 42.59
N SER A 136 -22.24 4.75 42.63
CA SER A 136 -23.70 4.93 42.71
C SER A 136 -24.22 6.08 41.84
N GLY A 137 -25.53 6.10 41.60
CA GLY A 137 -26.20 7.07 40.72
C GLY A 137 -26.23 6.62 39.24
N ASN A 138 -27.07 7.26 38.44
CA ASN A 138 -27.25 6.88 37.03
C ASN A 138 -26.01 7.15 36.15
N GLY A 139 -25.05 7.94 36.64
CA GLY A 139 -23.75 8.20 36.01
C GLY A 139 -22.61 7.30 36.50
N ALA A 140 -22.89 6.28 37.32
CA ALA A 140 -21.88 5.42 37.94
C ALA A 140 -20.93 4.78 36.93
N LYS A 141 -21.46 4.20 35.83
CA LYS A 141 -20.65 3.58 34.78
C LYS A 141 -19.68 4.56 34.13
N LEU A 142 -20.12 5.79 33.91
CA LEU A 142 -19.30 6.83 33.30
C LEU A 142 -18.16 7.27 34.22
N ALA A 143 -18.45 7.44 35.52
CA ALA A 143 -17.43 7.74 36.53
C ALA A 143 -16.39 6.61 36.63
N ALA A 144 -16.85 5.36 36.73
CA ALA A 144 -15.99 4.19 36.79
C ALA A 144 -15.11 4.05 35.53
N ALA A 145 -15.68 4.29 34.35
CA ALA A 145 -14.97 4.20 33.08
C ALA A 145 -13.90 5.29 32.92
N TRP A 146 -14.27 6.58 32.98
CA TRP A 146 -13.31 7.67 32.77
C TRP A 146 -12.21 7.69 33.82
N PHE A 147 -12.58 7.65 35.10
CA PHE A 147 -11.60 7.81 36.15
C PHE A 147 -10.79 6.52 36.38
N GLY A 148 -11.39 5.35 36.15
CA GLY A 148 -10.66 4.07 36.19
C GLY A 148 -9.56 3.98 35.13
N PHE A 149 -9.73 4.64 33.98
CA PHE A 149 -8.74 4.55 32.89
C PHE A 149 -7.39 5.20 33.24
N GLY A 150 -7.40 6.38 33.86
CA GLY A 150 -6.17 7.03 34.32
C GLY A 150 -5.46 6.22 35.40
N LEU A 151 -6.21 5.66 36.36
CA LEU A 151 -5.67 4.82 37.42
C LEU A 151 -5.03 3.55 36.87
N VAL A 152 -5.68 2.84 35.94
CA VAL A 152 -5.14 1.57 35.42
C VAL A 152 -3.89 1.79 34.57
N ASN A 153 -3.81 2.88 33.82
CA ASN A 153 -2.58 3.26 33.12
C ASN A 153 -1.44 3.60 34.10
N ALA A 154 -1.73 4.34 35.18
CA ALA A 154 -0.73 4.65 36.21
C ALA A 154 -0.20 3.37 36.87
N ALA A 155 -1.09 2.45 37.23
CA ALA A 155 -0.76 1.17 37.84
C ALA A 155 0.13 0.31 36.93
N GLU A 156 -0.24 0.20 35.65
CA GLU A 156 0.55 -0.53 34.65
C GLU A 156 1.97 0.04 34.51
N ILE A 157 2.10 1.36 34.37
CA ILE A 157 3.41 2.02 34.23
C ILE A 157 4.26 1.74 35.48
N LEU A 158 3.73 1.94 36.69
CA LEU A 158 4.48 1.73 37.93
C LEU A 158 4.94 0.28 38.10
N ARG A 159 4.07 -0.70 37.78
CA ARG A 159 4.36 -2.13 37.88
C ARG A 159 5.55 -2.53 37.01
N TYR A 160 5.66 -1.98 35.80
CA TYR A 160 6.64 -2.40 34.80
C TYR A 160 7.80 -1.42 34.58
N THR A 161 8.01 -0.44 35.47
CA THR A 161 9.12 0.54 35.37
C THR A 161 10.01 0.62 36.61
N ASN A 162 10.15 -0.49 37.37
CA ASN A 162 11.01 -0.58 38.56
C ASN A 162 10.75 0.53 39.61
N SER A 163 9.48 0.92 39.79
CA SER A 163 9.07 1.99 40.70
C SER A 163 9.16 1.64 42.20
N GLY A 164 9.49 0.38 42.52
CA GLY A 164 9.43 -0.15 43.88
C GLY A 164 8.01 -0.21 44.45
N TRP A 165 6.99 -0.45 43.62
CA TRP A 165 5.64 -0.72 44.08
C TRP A 165 5.56 -2.16 44.62
N SER A 166 5.04 -2.34 45.83
CA SER A 166 5.09 -3.65 46.50
C SER A 166 4.11 -4.64 45.88
N THR A 167 4.43 -5.93 45.92
CA THR A 167 3.53 -6.98 45.43
C THR A 167 2.18 -6.96 46.15
N ALA A 168 2.17 -6.67 47.46
CA ALA A 168 0.93 -6.58 48.24
C ALA A 168 0.03 -5.43 47.75
N ASP A 169 0.62 -4.25 47.51
CA ASP A 169 -0.13 -3.10 46.99
C ASP A 169 -0.62 -3.32 45.55
N ILE A 170 0.18 -4.00 44.72
CA ILE A 170 -0.24 -4.39 43.36
C ILE A 170 -1.47 -5.29 43.43
N LEU A 171 -1.47 -6.30 44.30
CA LEU A 171 -2.62 -7.21 44.47
C LEU A 171 -3.85 -6.48 45.04
N GLN A 172 -3.66 -5.49 45.92
CA GLN A 172 -4.74 -4.63 46.39
C GLN A 172 -5.35 -3.81 45.24
N ALA A 173 -4.51 -3.22 44.38
CA ALA A 173 -4.97 -2.52 43.19
C ALA A 173 -5.67 -3.44 42.18
N GLU A 174 -5.15 -4.65 41.94
CA GLU A 174 -5.81 -5.66 41.10
C GLU A 174 -7.23 -5.98 41.63
N SER A 175 -7.38 -6.13 42.95
CA SER A 175 -8.67 -6.37 43.59
C SER A 175 -9.65 -5.22 43.39
N MET A 176 -9.20 -3.96 43.52
CA MET A 176 -10.05 -2.79 43.21
C MET A 176 -10.53 -2.80 41.75
N PHE A 177 -9.66 -3.08 40.79
CA PHE A 177 -10.06 -3.12 39.38
C PHE A 177 -11.00 -4.31 39.08
N ARG A 178 -10.71 -5.48 39.64
CA ARG A 178 -11.47 -6.73 39.40
C ARG A 178 -12.83 -6.74 40.09
N ASP A 179 -12.88 -6.33 41.36
CA ASP A 179 -14.02 -6.57 42.23
C ASP A 179 -14.89 -5.33 42.44
N VAL A 180 -14.37 -4.14 42.12
CA VAL A 180 -15.09 -2.86 42.33
C VAL A 180 -15.37 -2.13 41.02
N ILE A 181 -14.37 -1.91 40.17
CA ILE A 181 -14.55 -1.12 38.93
C ILE A 181 -15.16 -1.96 37.79
N TYR A 182 -14.58 -3.14 37.51
CA TYR A 182 -15.05 -4.01 36.42
C TYR A 182 -16.54 -4.39 36.53
N PRO A 183 -17.09 -4.79 37.71
CA PRO A 183 -18.49 -5.17 37.82
C PRO A 183 -19.48 -4.06 37.47
N VAL A 184 -19.06 -2.79 37.61
CA VAL A 184 -19.88 -1.63 37.23
C VAL A 184 -19.96 -1.49 35.71
N ILE A 185 -18.85 -1.72 34.99
CA ILE A 185 -18.74 -1.44 33.55
C ILE A 185 -18.94 -2.67 32.65
N LYS A 186 -18.97 -3.89 33.21
CA LYS A 186 -19.00 -5.16 32.45
C LYS A 186 -20.14 -5.28 31.43
N ASP A 187 -21.27 -4.62 31.64
CA ASP A 187 -22.48 -4.77 30.82
C ASP A 187 -22.70 -3.64 29.82
N PHE A 188 -21.68 -2.79 29.59
CA PHE A 188 -21.74 -1.64 28.67
C PHE A 188 -22.92 -0.69 28.97
N GLN A 189 -23.11 0.37 28.19
CA GLN A 189 -24.22 1.31 28.31
C GLN A 189 -25.00 1.41 26.98
N LEU A 190 -25.61 0.29 26.59
CA LEU A 190 -26.37 0.16 25.36
C LEU A 190 -27.55 1.15 25.29
N GLY A 191 -27.89 1.59 24.08
CA GLY A 191 -29.06 2.42 23.80
C GLY A 191 -28.96 3.90 24.19
N LEU A 192 -27.86 4.35 24.80
CA LEU A 192 -27.61 5.76 25.10
C LEU A 192 -26.59 6.39 24.12
N ALA A 193 -26.16 7.61 24.44
CA ALA A 193 -25.05 8.32 23.81
C ALA A 193 -23.79 7.43 23.75
N GLY A 194 -23.22 7.26 22.55
CA GLY A 194 -22.17 6.26 22.32
C GLY A 194 -20.83 6.57 23.01
N ASN A 195 -20.58 7.81 23.44
CA ASN A 195 -19.34 8.16 24.17
C ASN A 195 -19.16 7.43 25.51
N TRP A 196 -20.24 6.97 26.15
CA TRP A 196 -20.15 6.18 27.40
C TRP A 196 -19.54 4.80 27.12
N ASP A 197 -19.99 4.16 26.06
CA ASP A 197 -19.56 2.85 25.61
C ASP A 197 -18.09 2.84 25.17
N THR A 198 -17.62 3.91 24.51
CA THR A 198 -16.21 4.02 24.11
C THR A 198 -15.29 4.16 25.33
N ALA A 199 -15.73 4.90 26.36
CA ALA A 199 -15.04 5.00 27.63
C ALA A 199 -15.00 3.65 28.38
N ILE A 200 -16.13 2.94 28.43
CA ILE A 200 -16.20 1.60 29.04
C ILE A 200 -15.25 0.65 28.30
N THR A 201 -15.21 0.71 26.97
CA THR A 201 -14.40 -0.18 26.12
C THR A 201 -12.91 -0.07 26.43
N LYS A 202 -12.33 1.14 26.38
CA LYS A 202 -10.90 1.34 26.65
C LYS A 202 -10.52 0.99 28.09
N THR A 203 -11.39 1.30 29.05
CA THR A 203 -11.13 1.01 30.47
C THR A 203 -11.21 -0.48 30.75
N MET A 204 -12.19 -1.18 30.17
CA MET A 204 -12.31 -2.63 30.27
C MET A 204 -11.09 -3.32 29.65
N MET A 205 -10.64 -2.88 28.47
CA MET A 205 -9.41 -3.40 27.85
C MET A 205 -8.18 -3.15 28.73
N GLY A 206 -8.03 -1.95 29.29
CA GLY A 206 -6.93 -1.62 30.20
C GLY A 206 -6.93 -2.44 31.49
N ILE A 207 -8.10 -2.63 32.11
CA ILE A 207 -8.26 -3.51 33.29
C ILE A 207 -7.86 -4.94 32.95
N GLY A 208 -8.37 -5.49 31.85
CA GLY A 208 -8.05 -6.84 31.40
C GLY A 208 -6.54 -7.03 31.20
N ILE A 209 -5.85 -6.03 30.64
CA ILE A 209 -4.39 -6.04 30.55
C ILE A 209 -3.77 -6.02 31.94
N PHE A 210 -3.98 -4.99 32.76
CA PHE A 210 -3.27 -4.82 34.05
C PHE A 210 -3.38 -6.03 34.99
N ILE A 211 -4.57 -6.66 35.08
CA ILE A 211 -4.81 -7.84 35.93
C ILE A 211 -4.54 -9.17 35.20
N ASN A 212 -4.00 -9.10 33.97
CA ASN A 212 -3.68 -10.19 33.06
C ASN A 212 -4.85 -11.17 32.83
N ASP A 213 -6.04 -10.62 32.59
CA ASP A 213 -7.28 -11.33 32.30
C ASP A 213 -7.71 -11.12 30.84
N ALA A 214 -7.32 -12.08 29.99
CA ALA A 214 -7.61 -12.05 28.56
C ALA A 214 -9.11 -12.07 28.23
N ALA A 215 -9.97 -12.58 29.11
CA ALA A 215 -11.42 -12.61 28.87
C ALA A 215 -12.02 -11.21 28.99
N ILE A 216 -11.59 -10.43 30.00
CA ILE A 216 -11.99 -9.04 30.18
C ILE A 216 -11.50 -8.18 29.00
N TYR A 217 -10.23 -8.32 28.61
CA TYR A 217 -9.69 -7.63 27.43
C TYR A 217 -10.47 -7.97 26.15
N THR A 218 -10.69 -9.27 25.91
CA THR A 218 -11.42 -9.76 24.73
C THR A 218 -12.85 -9.26 24.69
N LYS A 219 -13.54 -9.15 25.83
CA LYS A 219 -14.89 -8.60 25.90
C LYS A 219 -14.96 -7.16 25.40
N GLY A 220 -14.05 -6.30 25.85
CA GLY A 220 -13.94 -4.91 25.38
C GLY A 220 -13.62 -4.83 23.88
N ARG A 221 -12.62 -5.57 23.41
CA ARG A 221 -12.24 -5.63 21.98
C ARG A 221 -13.39 -6.13 21.10
N ASN A 222 -14.12 -7.15 21.54
CA ASN A 222 -15.25 -7.70 20.77
C ASN A 222 -16.42 -6.72 20.71
N PHE A 223 -16.66 -5.93 21.76
CA PHE A 223 -17.64 -4.86 21.71
C PHE A 223 -17.23 -3.80 20.67
N PHE A 224 -15.99 -3.30 20.73
CA PHE A 224 -15.45 -2.32 19.77
C PHE A 224 -15.69 -2.71 18.31
N THR A 225 -15.44 -3.99 17.98
CA THR A 225 -15.50 -4.53 16.62
C THR A 225 -16.90 -4.99 16.20
N SER A 226 -17.91 -5.00 17.08
CA SER A 226 -19.22 -5.57 16.77
C SER A 226 -20.06 -4.74 15.80
N ARG A 227 -21.00 -5.40 15.10
CA ARG A 227 -22.05 -4.80 14.25
C ARG A 227 -23.43 -4.97 14.90
N PRO A 228 -24.40 -4.06 14.69
CA PRO A 228 -25.78 -4.30 15.11
C PRO A 228 -26.32 -5.59 14.48
N GLY A 229 -27.09 -6.35 15.26
CA GLY A 229 -27.74 -7.59 14.81
C GLY A 229 -26.89 -8.86 14.97
N ASN A 230 -25.62 -8.77 15.38
CA ASN A 230 -24.81 -9.94 15.73
C ASN A 230 -25.05 -10.39 17.18
N GLY A 231 -26.28 -10.80 17.49
CA GLY A 231 -26.72 -11.61 18.66
C GLY A 231 -26.50 -11.08 20.09
N ASN A 232 -25.40 -10.39 20.38
CA ASN A 232 -24.89 -10.17 21.74
C ASN A 232 -24.99 -8.71 22.23
N TYR A 233 -25.11 -7.71 21.34
CA TYR A 233 -25.17 -6.28 21.71
C TYR A 233 -26.20 -5.50 20.88
N PRO A 234 -27.51 -5.59 21.20
CA PRO A 234 -28.53 -4.75 20.56
C PRO A 234 -28.32 -3.27 20.92
N ASN A 235 -28.50 -2.35 19.96
CA ASN A 235 -28.40 -0.89 20.16
C ASN A 235 -27.04 -0.40 20.70
N ALA A 236 -25.94 -1.01 20.26
CA ALA A 236 -24.57 -0.68 20.68
C ALA A 236 -24.04 0.57 19.95
N ASN A 237 -24.48 1.76 20.39
CA ASN A 237 -24.17 3.03 19.72
C ASN A 237 -22.68 3.39 19.76
N GLY A 238 -21.92 3.00 20.80
CA GLY A 238 -20.48 3.30 20.89
C GLY A 238 -19.53 2.30 20.24
N THR A 239 -20.01 1.38 19.41
CA THR A 239 -19.13 0.52 18.59
C THR A 239 -18.53 1.32 17.44
N LEU A 240 -17.34 0.95 16.94
CA LEU A 240 -16.71 1.67 15.82
C LEU A 240 -17.64 1.75 14.60
N TYR A 241 -18.41 0.68 14.35
CA TYR A 241 -19.32 0.59 13.21
C TYR A 241 -20.50 1.57 13.31
N ASN A 242 -21.10 1.74 14.50
CA ASN A 242 -22.29 2.58 14.70
C ASN A 242 -21.96 4.02 15.05
N TYR A 243 -20.85 4.24 15.76
CA TYR A 243 -20.51 5.56 16.25
C TYR A 243 -20.05 6.48 15.12
N ILE A 244 -19.47 5.93 14.05
CA ILE A 244 -18.99 6.66 12.88
C ILE A 244 -19.66 6.12 11.62
N TYR A 245 -20.38 6.96 10.88
CA TYR A 245 -21.13 6.54 9.72
C TYR A 245 -20.22 6.23 8.52
N PRO A 246 -20.44 5.11 7.80
CA PRO A 246 -19.50 4.55 6.82
C PRO A 246 -19.22 5.43 5.60
N THR A 247 -20.19 6.25 5.17
CA THR A 247 -20.10 7.01 3.93
C THR A 247 -19.66 8.44 4.15
N THR A 248 -20.07 9.04 5.27
CA THR A 248 -19.84 10.46 5.55
C THR A 248 -18.71 10.69 6.54
N GLY A 249 -18.43 9.75 7.45
CA GLY A 249 -17.59 10.00 8.62
C GLY A 249 -18.31 10.75 9.74
N GLN A 250 -19.59 11.10 9.57
CA GLN A 250 -20.40 11.73 10.61
C GLN A 250 -20.40 10.86 11.87
N CYS A 251 -20.16 11.51 13.01
CA CYS A 251 -20.25 10.86 14.31
C CYS A 251 -21.71 10.83 14.78
N PHE A 252 -22.08 9.79 15.52
CA PHE A 252 -23.40 9.66 16.15
C PHE A 252 -23.76 10.89 17.00
N GLU A 253 -22.77 11.58 17.57
CA GLU A 253 -22.99 12.77 18.42
C GLU A 253 -22.77 14.11 17.73
N SER A 254 -22.53 14.14 16.41
CA SER A 254 -22.29 15.39 15.67
C SER A 254 -23.44 16.39 15.75
N GLY A 255 -24.69 15.94 15.90
CA GLY A 255 -25.86 16.80 16.09
C GLY A 255 -26.03 17.33 17.51
N ARG A 256 -25.24 16.85 18.49
CA ARG A 256 -25.35 17.24 19.90
C ARG A 256 -24.43 18.43 20.22
N ASP A 257 -23.13 18.19 20.16
CA ASP A 257 -22.06 19.18 20.37
C ASP A 257 -20.71 18.58 19.92
N GLN A 258 -19.71 19.43 19.74
CA GLN A 258 -18.40 18.99 19.25
C GLN A 258 -17.54 18.34 20.34
N ASN A 259 -17.78 18.61 21.63
CA ASN A 259 -17.02 18.01 22.71
C ASN A 259 -17.35 16.51 22.87
N HIS A 260 -18.63 16.13 22.95
CA HIS A 260 -19.06 14.72 23.03
C HIS A 260 -18.71 13.93 21.77
N THR A 261 -18.80 14.58 20.59
CA THR A 261 -18.32 14.02 19.33
C THR A 261 -16.85 13.59 19.47
N GLN A 262 -16.00 14.51 19.90
CA GLN A 262 -14.56 14.27 20.06
C GLN A 262 -14.23 13.32 21.22
N MET A 263 -14.97 13.36 22.34
CA MET A 263 -14.80 12.44 23.47
C MET A 263 -14.99 10.98 23.04
N GLY A 264 -16.04 10.71 22.26
CA GLY A 264 -16.31 9.36 21.79
C GLY A 264 -15.27 8.87 20.78
N ILE A 265 -14.90 9.71 19.81
CA ILE A 265 -13.85 9.38 18.81
C ILE A 265 -12.49 9.17 19.50
N GLY A 266 -12.13 10.03 20.46
CA GLY A 266 -10.91 9.87 21.24
C GLY A 266 -10.89 8.57 22.06
N GLY A 267 -12.03 8.18 22.64
CA GLY A 267 -12.16 6.89 23.32
C GLY A 267 -11.95 5.68 22.40
N LEU A 268 -12.44 5.76 21.15
CA LEU A 268 -12.15 4.76 20.11
C LEU A 268 -10.67 4.77 19.72
N ALA A 269 -10.05 5.94 19.60
CA ALA A 269 -8.63 6.06 19.28
C ALA A 269 -7.72 5.45 20.36
N GLU A 270 -7.99 5.72 21.64
CA GLU A 270 -7.26 5.09 22.74
C GLU A 270 -7.48 3.57 22.79
N ALA A 271 -8.70 3.08 22.49
CA ALA A 271 -8.93 1.64 22.33
C ALA A 271 -8.12 1.05 21.17
N CYS A 272 -8.00 1.77 20.05
CA CYS A 272 -7.16 1.36 18.93
C CYS A 272 -5.67 1.27 19.32
N GLU A 273 -5.16 2.23 20.09
CA GLU A 273 -3.78 2.20 20.58
C GLU A 273 -3.52 1.03 21.53
N ILE A 274 -4.47 0.72 22.42
CA ILE A 274 -4.40 -0.48 23.26
C ILE A 274 -4.36 -1.74 22.38
N GLY A 275 -5.20 -1.80 21.35
CA GLY A 275 -5.14 -2.88 20.36
C GLY A 275 -3.76 -3.01 19.71
N TYR A 276 -3.20 -1.89 19.24
CA TYR A 276 -1.88 -1.83 18.61
C TYR A 276 -0.77 -2.35 19.54
N ASN A 277 -0.79 -1.95 20.81
CA ASN A 277 0.17 -2.44 21.82
C ASN A 277 0.00 -3.93 22.15
N GLN A 278 -1.17 -4.51 21.88
CA GLN A 278 -1.45 -5.95 21.97
C GLN A 278 -1.29 -6.66 20.62
N ASN A 279 -0.61 -6.05 19.65
CA ASN A 279 -0.40 -6.57 18.29
C ASN A 279 -1.71 -6.89 17.53
N THR A 280 -2.77 -6.12 17.80
CA THR A 280 -4.06 -6.20 17.11
C THR A 280 -4.34 -4.89 16.39
N ASP A 281 -4.43 -4.92 15.06
CA ASP A 281 -4.75 -3.73 14.28
C ASP A 281 -6.24 -3.38 14.36
N LEU A 282 -6.62 -2.62 15.38
CA LEU A 282 -7.96 -2.04 15.51
C LEU A 282 -8.15 -0.77 14.68
N TYR A 283 -7.07 -0.07 14.33
CA TYR A 283 -7.12 1.12 13.48
C TYR A 283 -7.62 0.79 12.06
N GLY A 284 -7.17 -0.33 11.49
CA GLY A 284 -7.55 -0.80 10.16
C GLY A 284 -9.01 -1.24 10.00
N PHE A 285 -9.77 -1.39 11.09
CA PHE A 285 -11.14 -1.90 11.03
C PHE A 285 -12.06 -1.00 10.21
N TYR A 286 -12.95 -1.66 9.45
CA TYR A 286 -13.98 -1.02 8.64
C TYR A 286 -13.43 0.03 7.66
N SER A 287 -12.29 -0.28 7.05
CA SER A 287 -11.60 0.59 6.07
C SER A 287 -11.14 1.90 6.69
N ASN A 288 -10.38 1.82 7.79
CA ASN A 288 -9.88 2.96 8.56
C ASN A 288 -11.03 3.88 9.05
N ARG A 289 -12.10 3.28 9.58
CA ARG A 289 -13.31 4.04 9.99
C ARG A 289 -13.00 5.13 11.01
N LEU A 290 -12.04 4.89 11.90
CA LEU A 290 -11.61 5.87 12.87
C LEU A 290 -10.98 7.11 12.18
N LEU A 291 -10.18 6.91 11.13
CA LEU A 291 -9.62 8.02 10.35
C LEU A 291 -10.73 8.81 9.66
N LEU A 292 -11.69 8.12 9.04
CA LEU A 292 -12.82 8.77 8.36
C LEU A 292 -13.61 9.69 9.32
N GLY A 293 -13.88 9.22 10.54
CA GLY A 293 -14.56 10.04 11.55
C GLY A 293 -13.71 11.18 12.09
N THR A 294 -12.44 10.92 12.38
CA THR A 294 -11.50 11.96 12.83
C THR A 294 -11.35 13.07 11.79
N GLU A 295 -11.22 12.72 10.51
CA GLU A 295 -11.05 13.66 9.41
C GLU A 295 -12.31 14.51 9.19
N TYR A 296 -13.50 13.90 9.27
CA TYR A 296 -14.79 14.61 9.23
C TYR A 296 -14.90 15.63 10.38
N THR A 297 -14.63 15.19 11.61
CA THR A 297 -14.71 16.03 12.81
C THR A 297 -13.67 17.14 12.78
N ALA A 298 -12.43 16.86 12.37
CA ALA A 298 -11.38 17.85 12.18
C ALA A 298 -11.79 18.92 11.17
N LYS A 299 -12.30 18.50 10.00
CA LYS A 299 -12.77 19.40 8.93
C LYS A 299 -13.84 20.37 9.46
N TYR A 300 -14.84 19.85 10.15
CA TYR A 300 -15.91 20.69 10.70
C TYR A 300 -15.38 21.66 11.76
N ASN A 301 -14.58 21.19 12.72
CA ASN A 301 -14.04 22.03 13.80
C ASN A 301 -13.04 23.09 13.31
N LEU A 302 -12.36 22.87 12.18
CA LEU A 302 -11.53 23.89 11.53
C LEU A 302 -12.32 24.99 10.81
N GLY A 303 -13.66 24.96 10.84
CA GLY A 303 -14.51 25.99 10.24
C GLY A 303 -15.06 25.64 8.86
N TYR A 304 -14.71 24.49 8.27
CA TYR A 304 -15.23 24.06 6.97
C TYR A 304 -16.62 23.42 7.06
N SER A 305 -17.34 23.40 5.93
CA SER A 305 -18.60 22.68 5.81
C SER A 305 -18.39 21.17 5.61
N VAL A 306 -19.32 20.38 6.13
CA VAL A 306 -19.36 18.92 6.00
C VAL A 306 -20.78 18.45 5.66
N PRO A 307 -20.94 17.34 4.94
CA PRO A 307 -22.27 16.77 4.71
C PRO A 307 -22.83 16.24 6.03
N TYR A 308 -24.08 16.56 6.36
CA TYR A 308 -24.75 16.07 7.54
C TYR A 308 -26.07 15.40 7.17
N THR A 309 -26.35 14.28 7.81
CA THR A 309 -27.62 13.56 7.72
C THR A 309 -28.29 13.56 9.09
N THR A 310 -29.61 13.73 9.12
CA THR A 310 -30.40 13.73 10.36
C THR A 310 -30.06 12.51 11.20
N ASN A 311 -29.70 12.73 12.46
CA ASN A 311 -29.41 11.68 13.43
C ASN A 311 -30.28 11.84 14.69
N HIS A 312 -29.93 11.09 15.74
CA HIS A 312 -30.66 11.10 17.03
C HIS A 312 -30.86 12.49 17.64
N TYR A 313 -29.95 13.44 17.36
CA TYR A 313 -29.95 14.78 17.95
C TYR A 313 -30.58 15.86 17.07
N GLY A 314 -31.01 15.52 15.85
CA GLY A 314 -31.74 16.44 14.97
C GLY A 314 -31.22 16.48 13.53
N SER A 315 -31.77 17.42 12.76
CA SER A 315 -31.54 17.58 11.32
C SER A 315 -30.33 18.45 10.96
N GLU A 316 -29.67 19.07 11.95
CA GLU A 316 -28.51 19.92 11.75
C GLU A 316 -27.32 19.46 12.59
N ILE A 317 -26.11 19.72 12.11
CA ILE A 317 -24.88 19.53 12.86
C ILE A 317 -24.75 20.63 13.91
N SER A 318 -24.40 20.29 15.15
CA SER A 318 -24.33 21.27 16.23
C SER A 318 -23.08 22.16 16.10
N PRO A 319 -23.24 23.49 16.12
CA PRO A 319 -22.12 24.43 16.15
C PRO A 319 -21.51 24.59 17.56
N ASP A 320 -22.10 23.99 18.59
CA ASP A 320 -21.66 24.15 19.98
C ASP A 320 -20.24 23.59 20.17
N GLU A 321 -19.38 24.37 20.81
CA GLU A 321 -17.96 24.07 21.08
C GLU A 321 -17.12 23.85 19.81
N ARG A 322 -17.60 24.31 18.65
CA ARG A 322 -16.87 24.23 17.39
C ARG A 322 -15.59 25.07 17.44
N GLY A 323 -14.47 24.44 17.09
CA GLY A 323 -13.15 25.08 17.10
C GLY A 323 -12.29 24.70 18.32
N GLU A 324 -12.87 24.03 19.30
CA GLU A 324 -12.15 23.45 20.43
C GLU A 324 -11.64 22.05 20.08
N PHE A 325 -10.35 21.77 20.32
CA PHE A 325 -9.72 20.50 19.94
C PHE A 325 -9.38 19.66 21.16
N LEU A 326 -10.00 18.48 21.28
CA LEU A 326 -9.67 17.51 22.33
C LEU A 326 -8.40 16.69 22.02
N PRO A 327 -7.73 16.14 23.03
CA PRO A 327 -6.33 15.71 22.91
C PRO A 327 -6.19 14.26 22.42
N PHE A 328 -6.71 13.96 21.23
CA PHE A 328 -6.62 12.65 20.57
C PHE A 328 -6.13 12.70 19.11
N TYR A 329 -6.11 13.88 18.49
CA TYR A 329 -5.70 14.02 17.08
C TYR A 329 -4.26 13.56 16.85
N GLU A 330 -3.35 13.85 17.78
CA GLU A 330 -1.95 13.41 17.66
C GLU A 330 -1.83 11.89 17.62
N LEU A 331 -2.62 11.18 18.45
CA LEU A 331 -2.64 9.73 18.51
C LEU A 331 -3.08 9.13 17.16
N VAL A 332 -4.18 9.66 16.61
CA VAL A 332 -4.71 9.24 15.31
C VAL A 332 -3.73 9.57 14.19
N TYR A 333 -3.23 10.80 14.15
CA TYR A 333 -2.26 11.25 13.16
C TYR A 333 -1.00 10.41 13.20
N ASN A 334 -0.50 10.08 14.39
CA ASN A 334 0.68 9.26 14.53
C ASN A 334 0.52 7.89 13.88
N HIS A 335 -0.60 7.21 14.12
CA HIS A 335 -0.82 5.91 13.49
C HIS A 335 -0.90 6.03 11.95
N TYR A 336 -1.78 6.89 11.43
CA TYR A 336 -2.02 6.92 9.99
C TYR A 336 -0.90 7.59 9.20
N VAL A 337 -0.25 8.62 9.74
CA VAL A 337 0.79 9.38 9.03
C VAL A 337 2.19 8.89 9.36
N ASN A 338 2.54 8.73 10.64
CA ASN A 338 3.91 8.41 11.01
C ASN A 338 4.20 6.91 10.88
N ARG A 339 3.27 6.05 11.34
CA ARG A 339 3.43 4.59 11.24
C ARG A 339 3.05 4.07 9.85
N LEU A 340 1.95 4.56 9.28
CA LEU A 340 1.42 4.15 7.97
C LEU A 340 1.68 5.15 6.84
N GLY A 341 2.55 6.14 6.98
CA GLY A 341 3.01 6.98 5.86
C GLY A 341 1.94 7.71 5.03
N MET A 342 0.69 7.79 5.51
CA MET A 342 -0.40 8.41 4.76
C MET A 342 -0.17 9.91 4.61
N SER A 343 -0.55 10.45 3.46
CA SER A 343 -0.40 11.88 3.17
C SER A 343 -1.46 12.36 2.19
N GLY A 344 -1.61 13.68 2.06
CA GLY A 344 -2.57 14.32 1.16
C GLY A 344 -4.00 14.29 1.69
N GLU A 345 -4.97 14.18 0.79
CA GLU A 345 -6.40 14.30 1.11
C GLU A 345 -6.94 13.38 2.21
N PRO A 346 -6.49 12.11 2.40
CA PRO A 346 -7.03 11.24 3.45
C PRO A 346 -6.78 11.68 4.90
N VAL A 347 -5.81 12.58 5.14
CA VAL A 347 -5.36 12.99 6.49
C VAL A 347 -5.23 14.51 6.63
N LYS A 348 -5.76 15.26 5.65
CA LYS A 348 -5.52 16.69 5.46
C LYS A 348 -5.96 17.54 6.66
N TYR A 349 -7.20 17.38 7.10
CA TYR A 349 -7.77 18.16 8.19
C TYR A 349 -7.24 17.71 9.54
N THR A 350 -7.04 16.40 9.72
CA THR A 350 -6.37 15.86 10.92
C THR A 350 -4.95 16.44 11.04
N LYS A 351 -4.20 16.52 9.94
CA LYS A 351 -2.89 17.19 9.87
C LYS A 351 -2.98 18.65 10.32
N MET A 352 -3.93 19.41 9.77
CA MET A 352 -4.11 20.82 10.12
C MET A 352 -4.40 21.03 11.61
N VAL A 353 -5.22 20.17 12.23
CA VAL A 353 -5.49 20.24 13.68
C VAL A 353 -4.23 19.94 14.48
N VAL A 354 -3.49 18.89 14.11
CA VAL A 354 -2.22 18.54 14.75
C VAL A 354 -1.19 19.66 14.62
N GLU A 355 -1.03 20.22 13.43
CA GLU A 355 -0.13 21.37 13.19
C GLU A 355 -0.53 22.56 14.05
N LYS A 356 -1.84 22.84 14.20
CA LYS A 356 -2.33 23.90 15.10
C LYS A 356 -2.01 23.60 16.58
N ILE A 357 -2.28 22.39 17.07
CA ILE A 357 -1.96 21.98 18.45
C ILE A 357 -0.46 22.12 18.73
N ARG A 358 0.38 21.73 17.77
CA ARG A 358 1.85 21.83 17.86
C ARG A 358 2.34 23.27 17.79
N GLN A 359 1.73 24.12 16.94
CA GLN A 359 2.00 25.56 16.88
C GLN A 359 1.65 26.27 18.19
N ASP A 360 0.61 25.81 18.89
CA ASP A 360 0.25 26.23 20.25
C ASP A 360 1.09 25.50 21.33
N ASN A 361 2.32 25.13 20.96
CA ASN A 361 3.32 24.46 21.80
C ASN A 361 2.84 23.16 22.47
N GLY A 362 2.17 22.31 21.71
CA GLY A 362 1.55 21.09 22.24
C GLY A 362 0.41 21.44 23.19
N GLY A 363 -0.48 22.35 22.76
CA GLY A 363 -1.62 22.96 23.47
C GLY A 363 -2.60 22.02 24.18
N GLU A 364 -2.38 20.71 24.11
CA GLU A 364 -3.29 19.69 24.60
C GLU A 364 -3.03 19.32 26.07
N SER A 365 -3.86 19.85 26.96
CA SER A 365 -3.95 19.34 28.33
C SER A 365 -4.81 18.08 28.36
N GLY A 366 -4.35 17.04 29.04
CA GLY A 366 -5.17 15.87 29.32
C GLY A 366 -6.33 16.19 30.26
N THR A 367 -7.41 15.43 30.16
CA THR A 367 -8.53 15.40 31.10
C THR A 367 -8.64 14.01 31.73
N ALA A 368 -9.56 13.82 32.68
CA ALA A 368 -9.90 12.47 33.14
C ALA A 368 -10.62 11.63 32.09
N ILE A 369 -11.01 12.23 30.96
CA ILE A 369 -11.75 11.60 29.87
C ILE A 369 -10.77 11.15 28.79
N LEU A 370 -9.87 12.02 28.35
CA LEU A 370 -8.81 11.74 27.37
C LEU A 370 -7.49 12.20 27.95
N LEU A 371 -6.52 11.29 28.09
CA LEU A 371 -5.35 11.53 28.96
C LEU A 371 -4.35 12.56 28.41
N GLY A 372 -4.43 12.88 27.12
CA GLY A 372 -3.77 13.98 26.42
C GLY A 372 -2.24 13.96 26.39
N TYR A 373 -1.62 15.14 26.22
CA TYR A 373 -0.17 15.31 26.01
C TYR A 373 0.37 14.57 24.77
N GLY A 374 -0.46 14.35 23.75
CA GLY A 374 -0.12 13.52 22.59
C GLY A 374 1.14 13.97 21.86
N SER A 375 1.39 15.27 21.78
CA SER A 375 2.56 15.87 21.12
C SER A 375 3.86 15.34 21.69
N LEU A 376 3.90 14.90 22.96
CA LEU A 376 5.00 14.15 23.57
C LEU A 376 4.77 12.63 23.57
N LEU A 377 3.56 12.19 23.95
CA LEU A 377 3.31 10.79 24.26
C LEU A 377 3.15 9.91 23.01
N PHE A 378 2.60 10.48 21.94
CA PHE A 378 2.23 9.77 20.73
C PHE A 378 2.90 10.32 19.46
N ASN A 379 3.54 11.49 19.49
CA ASN A 379 4.27 11.99 18.33
C ASN A 379 5.58 11.21 18.12
N GLU A 380 5.52 10.14 17.35
CA GLU A 380 6.70 9.35 16.97
C GLU A 380 7.47 10.02 15.81
N TYR A 381 6.96 11.13 15.28
CA TYR A 381 7.59 11.91 14.23
C TYR A 381 8.57 12.93 14.79
N VAL A 382 9.83 12.74 14.46
CA VAL A 382 10.84 13.80 14.48
C VAL A 382 10.52 14.71 13.29
N PHE A 383 10.39 16.03 13.45
CA PHE A 383 11.04 17.02 12.56
C PHE A 383 10.80 18.47 12.99
N LYS A 384 11.56 18.93 13.99
CA LYS A 384 12.08 20.29 14.05
C LYS A 384 13.47 20.16 14.67
N TYR A 385 14.52 20.36 13.88
CA TYR A 385 15.87 20.28 14.40
C TYR A 385 16.07 21.44 15.40
N VAL A 386 16.19 21.11 16.69
CA VAL A 386 16.60 22.09 17.70
C VAL A 386 18.11 21.95 17.90
N PRO A 387 18.88 23.04 17.71
CA PRO A 387 20.33 23.01 17.79
C PRO A 387 20.82 22.65 19.20
N ALA A 388 21.87 21.84 19.28
CA ALA A 388 22.63 21.53 20.48
C ALA A 388 23.98 22.28 20.47
N ALA A 389 24.58 22.47 21.65
CA ALA A 389 25.86 23.16 21.76
C ALA A 389 26.93 22.47 20.88
N GLY A 390 27.61 23.26 20.04
CA GLY A 390 28.60 22.75 19.07
C GLY A 390 28.03 22.42 17.69
N ASP A 391 26.73 22.56 17.48
CA ASP A 391 26.15 22.51 16.14
C ASP A 391 26.51 23.74 15.33
N TYR A 392 26.64 23.57 14.03
CA TYR A 392 26.93 24.66 13.11
C TYR A 392 25.74 24.96 12.20
N ARG A 393 25.56 26.22 11.83
CA ARG A 393 24.67 26.60 10.73
C ARG A 393 25.32 27.59 9.78
N THR A 394 24.86 27.61 8.54
CA THR A 394 25.34 28.54 7.49
C THR A 394 24.81 29.97 7.71
N THR A 395 25.64 31.00 7.55
CA THR A 395 25.24 32.42 7.63
C THR A 395 25.07 33.10 6.27
N GLN A 396 25.69 32.60 5.19
CA GLN A 396 25.68 33.21 3.85
C GLN A 396 25.73 32.19 2.70
N LEU A 397 25.27 32.64 1.51
CA LEU A 397 25.29 31.91 0.25
C LEU A 397 26.76 31.76 -0.15
N SER A 398 27.28 30.53 -0.10
CA SER A 398 28.68 30.29 -0.43
C SER A 398 28.84 29.21 -1.51
N SER A 399 29.64 29.55 -2.51
CA SER A 399 30.15 28.62 -3.53
C SER A 399 31.31 27.75 -3.03
N SER A 400 31.75 27.90 -1.77
CA SER A 400 32.76 27.04 -1.13
C SER A 400 32.70 27.10 0.41
N MET A 401 32.44 25.97 1.07
CA MET A 401 32.50 25.86 2.53
C MET A 401 33.95 25.77 3.06
N GLY A 402 34.34 26.65 4.00
CA GLY A 402 35.63 26.48 4.69
C GLY A 402 36.09 27.58 5.66
N SER A 403 35.49 28.77 5.62
CA SER A 403 35.86 29.88 6.52
C SER A 403 34.94 29.93 7.75
N PRO A 404 35.47 30.20 8.96
CA PRO A 404 34.64 30.45 10.15
C PRO A 404 33.56 31.52 9.93
N SER A 405 33.85 32.55 9.12
CA SER A 405 32.92 33.64 8.81
C SER A 405 31.62 33.21 8.10
N GLN A 406 31.59 32.00 7.54
CA GLN A 406 30.44 31.43 6.83
C GLN A 406 29.49 30.65 7.76
N PHE A 407 29.84 30.53 9.04
CA PHE A 407 29.10 29.73 10.00
C PHE A 407 28.81 30.47 11.30
N GLU A 408 27.72 30.08 11.92
CA GLU A 408 27.49 30.28 13.35
C GLU A 408 27.61 28.94 14.05
N VAL A 409 28.13 28.95 15.27
CA VAL A 409 28.12 27.81 16.18
C VAL A 409 27.08 28.05 17.26
N PHE A 410 26.32 27.04 17.62
CA PHE A 410 25.34 27.14 18.68
C PHE A 410 26.05 27.00 20.04
N THR A 411 25.93 28.02 20.88
CA THR A 411 26.52 28.07 22.23
C THR A 411 25.59 28.78 23.19
N ASN A 412 25.35 28.21 24.37
CA ASN A 412 24.53 28.84 25.43
C ASN A 412 23.14 29.31 24.93
N GLY A 413 22.46 28.48 24.14
CA GLY A 413 21.13 28.78 23.61
C GLY A 413 21.12 29.77 22.44
N ASN A 414 22.27 30.28 21.99
CA ASN A 414 22.34 31.27 20.94
C ASN A 414 23.29 30.83 19.82
N TRP A 415 22.96 31.26 18.61
CA TRP A 415 23.89 31.18 17.47
C TRP A 415 24.83 32.37 17.53
N VAL A 416 26.13 32.08 17.59
CA VAL A 416 27.18 33.10 17.58
C VAL A 416 28.11 32.89 16.40
N PRO A 417 28.71 33.94 15.81
CA PRO A 417 29.66 33.78 14.72
C PRO A 417 30.76 32.77 15.07
N ALA A 418 31.00 31.80 14.19
CA ALA A 418 32.04 30.83 14.41
C ALA A 418 33.41 31.50 14.30
N THR A 419 34.27 31.28 15.30
CA THR A 419 35.66 31.75 15.32
C THR A 419 36.65 30.70 14.81
N THR A 420 36.19 29.45 14.64
CA THR A 420 36.96 28.31 14.16
C THR A 420 36.26 27.63 12.98
N ALA A 421 37.04 26.98 12.13
CA ALA A 421 36.52 26.27 10.97
C ALA A 421 35.75 25.02 11.41
N LEU A 422 34.77 24.62 10.58
CA LEU A 422 33.94 23.45 10.81
C LEU A 422 34.77 22.16 10.98
N GLY A 423 34.62 21.48 12.12
CA GLY A 423 35.30 20.20 12.40
C GLY A 423 34.64 18.98 11.75
N LEU A 424 35.41 17.89 11.59
CA LEU A 424 35.04 16.64 10.89
C LEU A 424 34.00 15.74 11.59
N THR A 425 33.34 16.19 12.66
CA THR A 425 32.39 15.39 13.47
C THR A 425 31.19 16.21 13.95
N THR A 426 30.80 17.24 13.21
CA THR A 426 29.79 18.22 13.63
C THR A 426 28.43 17.98 12.96
N ASN A 427 27.35 18.42 13.59
CA ASN A 427 26.06 18.55 12.90
C ASN A 427 26.02 19.89 12.16
N LEU A 428 25.53 19.89 10.92
CA LEU A 428 25.40 21.10 10.12
C LEU A 428 23.96 21.34 9.71
N LEU A 429 23.47 22.55 9.99
CA LEU A 429 22.17 23.06 9.54
C LEU A 429 22.35 24.06 8.38
N ILE A 430 21.72 23.79 7.24
CA ILE A 430 21.67 24.70 6.09
C ILE A 430 20.37 25.49 6.14
N ARG A 431 20.49 26.82 6.23
CA ARG A 431 19.33 27.73 6.40
C ARG A 431 18.56 27.97 5.10
N ASN A 432 17.30 28.37 5.23
CA ASN A 432 16.41 28.75 4.12
C ASN A 432 17.03 29.79 3.19
N GLY A 433 16.97 29.51 1.88
CA GLY A 433 17.52 30.37 0.83
C GLY A 433 19.04 30.35 0.72
N GLN A 434 19.74 29.45 1.42
CA GLN A 434 21.19 29.28 1.33
C GLN A 434 21.54 28.08 0.45
N SER A 435 22.61 28.22 -0.34
CA SER A 435 23.26 27.13 -1.08
C SER A 435 24.53 26.76 -0.34
N ALA A 436 24.72 25.48 -0.05
CA ALA A 436 26.03 24.98 0.37
C ALA A 436 26.67 24.25 -0.80
N VAL A 437 27.78 24.78 -1.31
CA VAL A 437 28.71 24.03 -2.17
C VAL A 437 29.81 23.49 -1.28
N VAL A 438 29.79 22.20 -1.02
CA VAL A 438 30.85 21.55 -0.24
C VAL A 438 32.09 21.45 -1.13
N ALA A 439 33.19 22.09 -0.71
CA ALA A 439 34.49 21.95 -1.35
C ALA A 439 35.40 21.06 -0.47
N GLY A 440 35.83 19.92 -1.03
CA GLY A 440 36.65 18.92 -0.35
C GLY A 440 35.85 17.90 0.48
N THR A 441 36.48 16.76 0.76
CA THR A 441 35.92 15.71 1.63
C THR A 441 35.66 16.28 3.02
N ARG A 442 34.40 16.21 3.47
CA ARG A 442 33.99 16.57 4.82
C ARG A 442 33.21 15.40 5.39
N ASN A 443 33.49 15.06 6.65
CA ASN A 443 32.71 14.13 7.44
C ASN A 443 31.80 14.98 8.34
N LEU A 444 30.49 14.88 8.16
CA LEU A 444 29.51 15.46 9.08
C LEU A 444 28.92 14.35 9.95
N ASN A 445 28.52 14.66 11.17
CA ASN A 445 27.80 13.72 12.02
C ASN A 445 26.33 13.62 11.58
N ASN A 446 25.66 14.76 11.40
CA ASN A 446 24.34 14.85 10.77
C ASN A 446 24.31 16.08 9.84
N LEU A 447 23.48 16.04 8.80
CA LEU A 447 23.22 17.20 7.93
C LEU A 447 21.73 17.50 7.94
N ILE A 448 21.36 18.76 8.17
CA ILE A 448 19.98 19.21 8.16
C ILE A 448 19.84 20.30 7.10
N VAL A 449 18.95 20.11 6.15
CA VAL A 449 18.70 21.01 5.03
C VAL A 449 17.31 21.60 5.23
N GLY A 450 17.24 22.92 5.42
CA GLY A 450 15.99 23.62 5.75
C GLY A 450 15.99 24.27 7.13
N GLU A 451 15.39 25.45 7.26
CA GLU A 451 15.01 26.07 8.53
C GLU A 451 13.54 26.54 8.47
N GLY A 452 12.61 25.74 9.01
CA GLY A 452 11.17 26.03 9.08
C GLY A 452 10.34 25.37 7.97
N ASP A 453 9.02 25.57 8.02
CA ASP A 453 8.10 24.97 7.06
C ASP A 453 8.25 25.71 5.72
N GLY A 454 8.91 25.11 4.74
CA GLY A 454 9.04 25.72 3.40
C GLY A 454 7.67 25.99 2.75
N ALA A 455 7.64 26.93 1.80
CA ALA A 455 6.42 27.29 1.10
C ALA A 455 6.26 26.47 -0.19
N VAL A 456 5.01 26.15 -0.56
CA VAL A 456 4.69 25.40 -1.77
C VAL A 456 3.99 26.30 -2.77
N LEU A 457 4.58 26.43 -3.95
CA LEU A 457 4.02 27.19 -5.07
C LEU A 457 3.80 26.27 -6.27
N ARG A 458 2.76 26.56 -7.06
CA ARG A 458 2.49 25.91 -8.35
C ARG A 458 2.69 26.91 -9.48
N ALA A 459 3.46 26.52 -10.48
CA ALA A 459 3.56 27.26 -11.73
C ALA A 459 2.45 26.88 -12.70
N GLN A 460 1.96 27.86 -13.45
CA GLN A 460 1.18 27.65 -14.66
C GLN A 460 2.04 28.03 -15.86
N ILE A 461 1.93 27.26 -16.95
CA ILE A 461 2.60 27.55 -18.22
C ILE A 461 1.57 27.93 -19.29
N ASN A 462 1.92 28.92 -20.10
CA ASN A 462 1.20 29.29 -21.31
C ASN A 462 2.22 29.49 -22.43
N ALA A 463 1.99 28.89 -23.60
CA ALA A 463 2.90 28.92 -24.74
C ALA A 463 4.38 28.61 -24.38
N ASN A 464 4.59 27.60 -23.54
CA ASN A 464 5.91 27.17 -23.06
C ASN A 464 6.66 28.19 -22.18
N VAL A 465 5.95 29.11 -21.54
CA VAL A 465 6.47 30.16 -20.64
C VAL A 465 5.71 30.10 -19.32
N VAL A 466 6.37 30.33 -18.18
CA VAL A 466 5.69 30.44 -16.87
C VAL A 466 4.88 31.72 -16.85
N SER A 467 3.56 31.60 -16.75
CA SER A 467 2.62 32.72 -16.83
C SER A 467 2.06 33.14 -15.46
N ALA A 468 2.00 32.23 -14.49
CA ALA A 468 1.49 32.52 -13.17
C ALA A 468 2.09 31.61 -12.09
N LEU A 469 2.12 32.11 -10.86
CA LEU A 469 2.46 31.38 -9.65
C LEU A 469 1.29 31.42 -8.67
N THR A 470 0.87 30.25 -8.19
CA THR A 470 -0.14 30.14 -7.13
C THR A 470 0.52 29.64 -5.86
N ILE A 471 0.35 30.39 -4.76
CA ILE A 471 0.76 29.95 -3.42
C ILE A 471 -0.25 28.90 -2.96
N VAL A 472 0.21 27.67 -2.80
CA VAL A 472 -0.59 26.56 -2.28
C VAL A 472 -0.49 26.51 -0.78
N GLU A 473 0.74 26.67 -0.28
CA GLU A 473 1.06 26.74 1.14
C GLU A 473 2.02 27.89 1.38
N PRO A 474 1.70 28.82 2.28
CA PRO A 474 2.50 30.03 2.48
C PRO A 474 3.82 29.77 3.21
N GLY A 475 3.99 28.62 3.86
CA GLY A 475 5.16 28.30 4.68
C GLY A 475 5.21 29.07 6.02
N ASN A 476 6.22 28.75 6.82
CA ASN A 476 6.54 29.33 8.13
C ASN A 476 8.06 29.56 8.20
N LEU A 477 8.49 30.57 7.45
CA LEU A 477 9.88 30.77 7.03
C LEU A 477 10.65 31.63 8.04
N SER A 478 11.89 31.22 8.35
CA SER A 478 12.85 32.00 9.16
C SER A 478 13.75 32.93 8.32
N SER A 479 13.59 32.93 6.99
CA SER A 479 14.19 33.86 6.02
C SER A 479 13.30 33.94 4.77
N ILE A 480 13.46 34.96 3.91
CA ILE A 480 12.76 35.03 2.62
C ILE A 480 13.67 34.40 1.54
N PRO A 481 13.36 33.20 1.02
CA PRO A 481 14.22 32.54 0.04
C PRO A 481 14.03 33.07 -1.38
N ALA A 482 15.04 32.88 -2.23
CA ALA A 482 14.85 32.97 -3.68
C ALA A 482 13.98 31.81 -4.19
N LEU A 483 13.22 32.07 -5.25
CA LEU A 483 12.43 31.04 -5.93
C LEU A 483 13.27 30.33 -6.98
N SER A 484 13.23 29.00 -6.96
CA SER A 484 13.88 28.17 -7.98
C SER A 484 12.85 27.40 -8.78
N PHE A 485 13.02 27.39 -10.10
CA PHE A 485 12.17 26.68 -11.04
C PHE A 485 12.91 25.44 -11.55
N VAL A 486 12.35 24.26 -11.33
CA VAL A 486 13.00 22.99 -11.71
C VAL A 486 12.04 22.08 -12.48
N ASN A 487 12.59 21.13 -13.22
CA ASN A 487 11.83 20.09 -13.94
C ASN A 487 10.83 20.63 -14.98
N GLY A 488 11.11 21.77 -15.61
CA GLY A 488 10.26 22.37 -16.66
C GLY A 488 10.25 21.64 -18.01
N GLY A 489 11.14 20.65 -18.19
CA GLY A 489 11.35 19.95 -19.46
C GLY A 489 11.85 20.87 -20.57
N GLN A 490 12.74 21.80 -20.22
CA GLN A 490 13.28 22.80 -21.13
C GLN A 490 14.37 22.20 -22.02
N ALA A 491 14.39 22.57 -23.30
CA ALA A 491 15.45 22.19 -24.23
C ALA A 491 16.73 22.99 -23.97
N ALA A 492 17.90 22.43 -24.33
CA ALA A 492 19.18 23.12 -24.22
C ALA A 492 19.15 24.50 -24.90
N GLY A 493 19.61 25.54 -24.19
CA GLY A 493 19.57 26.93 -24.66
C GLY A 493 18.32 27.74 -24.24
N SER A 494 17.39 27.13 -23.50
CA SER A 494 16.23 27.81 -22.91
C SER A 494 16.61 28.70 -21.71
N THR A 495 15.77 29.69 -21.38
CA THR A 495 15.95 30.54 -20.19
C THR A 495 15.01 30.16 -19.06
N SER A 496 15.51 30.10 -17.82
CA SER A 496 14.68 29.84 -16.63
C SER A 496 13.78 31.03 -16.30
N ALA A 497 12.65 30.74 -15.64
CA ALA A 497 11.76 31.77 -15.13
C ALA A 497 12.40 32.45 -13.92
N VAL A 498 12.08 33.72 -13.71
CA VAL A 498 12.56 34.53 -12.60
C VAL A 498 11.36 35.13 -11.90
N ALA A 499 11.26 34.89 -10.60
CA ALA A 499 10.21 35.44 -9.76
C ALA A 499 10.75 35.76 -8.36
N THR A 500 10.13 36.74 -7.71
CA THR A 500 10.51 37.20 -6.37
C THR A 500 9.33 37.17 -5.42
N ILE A 501 9.57 36.83 -4.16
CA ILE A 501 8.59 37.00 -3.08
C ILE A 501 8.53 38.48 -2.75
N THR A 502 7.35 39.08 -2.87
CA THR A 502 7.17 40.52 -2.69
C THR A 502 6.46 40.88 -1.40
N LYS A 503 5.62 39.98 -0.86
CA LYS A 503 4.96 40.19 0.44
C LYS A 503 4.85 38.92 1.26
N VAL A 504 4.95 39.09 2.58
CA VAL A 504 4.79 38.05 3.60
C VAL A 504 3.93 38.55 4.78
N LYS A 505 3.54 37.64 5.69
CA LYS A 505 2.87 37.94 6.97
C LYS A 505 3.47 37.12 8.11
N VAL A 506 3.35 37.58 9.36
CA VAL A 506 3.84 36.82 10.52
C VAL A 506 2.98 35.59 10.77
N THR A 507 3.61 34.42 10.83
CA THR A 507 2.94 33.12 11.01
C THR A 507 3.35 32.41 12.29
N GLY A 508 4.44 32.82 12.92
CA GLY A 508 4.93 32.16 14.13
C GLY A 508 6.11 32.88 14.77
N ALA A 509 6.65 32.24 15.81
CA ALA A 509 7.83 32.67 16.53
C ALA A 509 8.74 31.48 16.85
N ASP A 510 10.05 31.71 16.86
CA ASP A 510 11.00 30.84 17.56
C ASP A 510 11.42 31.50 18.87
N ILE A 511 11.48 30.70 19.94
CA ILE A 511 12.05 31.10 21.22
C ILE A 511 13.48 30.57 21.24
N ASN A 512 14.43 31.45 20.99
CA ASN A 512 15.85 31.13 20.90
C ASN A 512 16.46 31.01 22.30
N ASN A 513 16.07 31.90 23.21
CA ASN A 513 16.35 31.79 24.64
C ASN A 513 15.09 32.11 25.43
N ARG A 514 14.75 31.24 26.38
CA ARG A 514 13.57 31.43 27.25
C ARG A 514 13.79 32.48 28.34
N GLY A 515 15.05 32.83 28.59
CA GLY A 515 15.47 33.74 29.64
C GLY A 515 15.15 33.23 31.05
N SER A 516 15.28 34.10 32.05
CA SER A 516 14.98 33.78 33.45
C SER A 516 14.45 34.99 34.22
N GLY A 517 13.80 34.75 35.36
CA GLY A 517 13.26 35.80 36.23
C GLY A 517 11.98 36.49 35.73
N TYR A 518 11.40 36.05 34.61
CA TYR A 518 10.16 36.63 34.09
C TYR A 518 8.97 36.26 34.98
N THR A 519 8.22 37.28 35.41
CA THR A 519 6.84 37.11 35.90
C THR A 519 5.82 37.61 34.89
N SER A 520 6.23 38.51 33.98
CA SER A 520 5.50 38.92 32.79
C SER A 520 6.46 39.32 31.67
N ALA A 521 6.04 39.14 30.42
CA ALA A 521 6.80 39.54 29.24
C ALA A 521 5.86 40.04 28.15
N SER A 522 6.32 41.03 27.38
CA SER A 522 5.63 41.63 26.25
C SER A 522 6.43 41.43 24.97
N ILE A 523 5.74 41.22 23.86
CA ILE A 523 6.36 41.06 22.53
C ILE A 523 6.04 42.27 21.67
N THR A 524 7.08 42.84 21.05
CA THR A 524 6.93 43.93 20.08
C THR A 524 7.54 43.56 18.74
N PHE A 525 6.95 44.10 17.66
CA PHE A 525 7.45 43.94 16.29
C PHE A 525 7.93 45.28 15.75
N SER A 526 9.04 45.27 15.03
CA SER A 526 9.58 46.45 14.35
C SER A 526 10.25 46.10 13.02
N GLY A 527 10.38 47.06 12.11
CA GLY A 527 10.96 46.83 10.78
C GLY A 527 10.08 45.97 9.88
N GLY A 528 10.69 45.34 8.86
CA GLY A 528 9.99 44.42 7.96
C GLY A 528 9.13 45.07 6.85
N GLY A 529 8.96 46.40 6.87
CA GLY A 529 8.20 47.16 5.86
C GLY A 529 6.67 47.06 5.93
N GLY A 530 6.13 46.16 6.76
CA GLY A 530 4.69 45.97 6.97
C GLY A 530 4.20 46.48 8.33
N SER A 531 2.95 46.16 8.68
CA SER A 531 2.35 46.58 9.96
C SER A 531 1.31 45.60 10.51
N GLY A 532 0.92 45.79 11.78
CA GLY A 532 -0.22 45.11 12.39
C GLY A 532 0.06 43.74 13.00
N ALA A 533 1.32 43.25 13.00
CA ALA A 533 1.67 42.02 13.72
C ALA A 533 1.62 42.24 15.25
N ALA A 534 1.04 41.28 15.96
CA ALA A 534 0.93 41.28 17.42
C ALA A 534 1.10 39.86 17.98
N ALA A 535 1.67 39.76 19.18
CA ALA A 535 1.89 38.50 19.86
C ALA A 535 1.90 38.66 21.38
N THR A 536 1.71 37.56 22.11
CA THR A 536 1.72 37.50 23.56
C THR A 536 2.69 36.43 24.04
N ALA A 537 3.56 36.76 25.00
CA ALA A 537 4.45 35.80 25.62
C ALA A 537 3.73 35.04 26.75
N VAL A 538 3.93 33.73 26.82
CA VAL A 538 3.46 32.90 27.94
C VAL A 538 4.64 32.61 28.86
N VAL A 539 4.48 32.91 30.15
CA VAL A 539 5.55 32.78 31.14
C VAL A 539 5.21 31.68 32.15
N SER A 540 6.15 30.78 32.43
CA SER A 540 6.02 29.76 33.48
C SER A 540 7.37 29.43 34.10
N GLY A 541 7.40 29.25 35.42
CA GLY A 541 8.63 28.94 36.15
C GLY A 541 9.75 29.97 36.00
N GLY A 542 9.41 31.25 35.82
CA GLY A 542 10.38 32.33 35.59
C GLY A 542 10.89 32.45 34.15
N LYS A 543 10.34 31.69 33.20
CA LYS A 543 10.84 31.60 31.81
C LYS A 543 9.73 31.84 30.79
N ILE A 544 10.08 32.35 29.61
CA ILE A 544 9.16 32.42 28.47
C ILE A 544 9.03 31.01 27.87
N ILE A 545 7.83 30.44 28.00
CA ILE A 545 7.53 29.09 27.53
C ILE A 545 6.88 29.08 26.14
N ASP A 546 6.22 30.17 25.74
CA ASP A 546 5.53 30.32 24.46
C ASP A 546 5.47 31.78 23.97
N ILE A 547 5.21 31.95 22.67
CA ILE A 547 4.82 33.20 22.02
C ILE A 547 3.65 32.91 21.08
N VAL A 548 2.47 33.38 21.48
CA VAL A 548 1.24 33.23 20.71
C VAL A 548 1.10 34.42 19.77
N ILE A 549 1.06 34.18 18.45
CA ILE A 549 0.79 35.24 17.48
C ILE A 549 -0.71 35.57 17.52
N THR A 550 -1.05 36.77 17.98
CA THR A 550 -2.44 37.24 18.12
C THR A 550 -2.91 38.01 16.88
N SER A 551 -1.98 38.52 16.07
CA SER A 551 -2.24 39.08 14.75
C SER A 551 -1.04 38.84 13.84
N SER A 552 -1.27 38.35 12.63
CA SER A 552 -0.22 38.13 11.62
C SER A 552 0.32 39.41 10.99
N GLY A 553 -0.44 40.51 11.08
CA GLY A 553 -0.21 41.72 10.29
C GLY A 553 -0.23 41.47 8.78
N SER A 554 0.17 42.48 8.01
CA SER A 554 0.18 42.41 6.55
C SER A 554 1.33 43.21 5.92
N ASP A 555 1.56 42.91 4.64
CA ASP A 555 2.40 43.69 3.72
C ASP A 555 3.88 43.82 4.08
N TYR A 556 4.40 42.89 4.89
CA TYR A 556 5.82 42.81 5.18
C TYR A 556 6.62 42.43 3.93
N THR A 557 7.73 43.12 3.67
CA THR A 557 8.68 42.84 2.58
C THR A 557 9.96 42.15 3.07
N SER A 558 10.18 42.15 4.39
CA SER A 558 11.19 41.36 5.08
C SER A 558 10.67 40.88 6.44
N ILE A 559 11.36 39.94 7.08
CA ILE A 559 10.93 39.43 8.40
C ILE A 559 11.04 40.56 9.43
N PRO A 560 9.96 40.90 10.15
CA PRO A 560 10.01 41.91 11.20
C PRO A 560 10.87 41.43 12.38
N ILE A 561 11.59 42.36 13.00
CA ILE A 561 12.33 42.12 14.23
C ILE A 561 11.32 41.94 15.36
N MET A 562 11.46 40.85 16.11
CA MET A 562 10.65 40.54 17.30
C MET A 562 11.49 40.75 18.55
N SER A 563 10.99 41.55 19.50
CA SER A 563 11.70 41.88 20.74
C SER A 563 10.88 41.51 21.96
N VAL A 564 11.56 41.05 23.02
CA VAL A 564 10.97 40.80 24.34
C VAL A 564 11.26 41.98 25.26
N THR A 565 10.25 42.46 25.97
CA THR A 565 10.40 43.37 27.11
C THR A 565 9.75 42.75 28.34
N GLY A 566 10.25 43.04 29.55
CA GLY A 566 9.72 42.46 30.78
C GLY A 566 10.69 42.56 31.95
N ASN A 567 10.35 41.93 33.07
CA ASN A 567 11.15 41.98 34.30
C ASN A 567 12.22 40.87 34.41
N GLY A 568 12.26 39.93 33.46
CA GLY A 568 13.32 38.94 33.34
C GLY A 568 14.44 39.38 32.40
N THR A 569 15.46 38.52 32.29
CA THR A 569 16.64 38.77 31.47
C THR A 569 16.87 37.66 30.44
N GLU A 570 17.67 37.98 29.42
CA GLU A 570 18.25 37.07 28.44
C GLU A 570 17.27 36.38 27.47
N ALA A 571 15.96 36.62 27.53
CA ALA A 571 15.06 36.05 26.54
C ALA A 571 15.35 36.58 25.14
N ALA A 572 15.38 35.68 24.15
CA ALA A 572 15.67 35.98 22.76
C ALA A 572 14.67 35.23 21.87
N VAL A 573 14.08 35.95 20.91
CA VAL A 573 12.95 35.46 20.10
C VAL A 573 13.09 35.94 18.66
N SER A 574 12.49 35.25 17.71
CA SER A 574 12.50 35.65 16.30
C SER A 574 11.17 35.36 15.62
N ALA A 575 10.72 36.26 14.76
CA ALA A 575 9.50 36.07 13.97
C ALA A 575 9.71 35.08 12.83
N LYS A 576 8.64 34.35 12.49
CA LYS A 576 8.52 33.58 11.25
C LYS A 576 7.45 34.16 10.36
N VAL A 577 7.58 33.97 9.05
CA VAL A 577 6.66 34.54 8.07
C VAL A 577 6.19 33.54 7.02
N GLY A 578 4.98 33.74 6.52
CA GLY A 578 4.43 33.01 5.37
C GLY A 578 4.25 33.92 4.16
N ILE A 579 4.47 33.38 2.96
CA ILE A 579 4.33 34.06 1.67
C ILE A 579 2.88 34.45 1.42
N THR A 580 2.65 35.71 1.06
CA THR A 580 1.33 36.22 0.65
C THR A 580 1.33 36.71 -0.79
N GLN A 581 2.48 37.11 -1.33
CA GLN A 581 2.58 37.59 -2.71
C GLN A 581 3.92 37.27 -3.37
N VAL A 582 3.85 36.95 -4.67
CA VAL A 582 4.98 36.70 -5.57
C VAL A 582 4.79 37.43 -6.89
N SER A 583 5.88 37.91 -7.47
CA SER A 583 5.90 38.62 -8.75
C SER A 583 6.85 37.94 -9.73
N ILE A 584 6.39 37.66 -10.95
CA ILE A 584 7.21 37.10 -12.03
C ILE A 584 7.85 38.25 -12.80
N SER A 585 9.19 38.29 -12.86
CA SER A 585 9.94 39.27 -13.66
C SER A 585 10.31 38.73 -15.05
N SER A 586 10.38 37.41 -15.21
CA SER A 586 10.53 36.73 -16.49
C SER A 586 9.88 35.34 -16.43
N GLY A 587 9.09 34.98 -17.44
CA GLY A 587 8.49 33.64 -17.52
C GLY A 587 9.42 32.55 -18.04
N GLY A 588 10.64 32.90 -18.48
CA GLY A 588 11.57 31.99 -19.16
C GLY A 588 11.05 31.52 -20.52
N THR A 589 11.66 30.49 -21.11
CA THR A 589 11.27 29.92 -22.42
C THR A 589 11.39 28.41 -22.46
N GLY A 590 10.69 27.74 -23.38
CA GLY A 590 10.94 26.33 -23.69
C GLY A 590 10.36 25.30 -22.70
N TYR A 591 9.49 25.69 -21.77
CA TYR A 591 8.84 24.76 -20.83
C TYR A 591 7.88 23.81 -21.56
N THR A 592 8.15 22.51 -21.53
CA THR A 592 7.24 21.49 -22.08
C THR A 592 6.23 20.98 -21.04
N LYS A 593 6.47 21.28 -19.76
CA LYS A 593 5.55 21.05 -18.64
C LYS A 593 5.72 22.12 -17.55
N ALA A 594 4.72 22.28 -16.70
CA ALA A 594 4.79 23.22 -15.59
C ALA A 594 5.96 22.87 -14.64
N PRO A 595 6.89 23.80 -14.37
CA PRO A 595 8.01 23.53 -13.47
C PRO A 595 7.53 23.43 -12.02
N THR A 596 8.27 22.67 -11.21
CA THR A 596 8.14 22.72 -9.76
C THR A 596 8.81 23.99 -9.25
N VAL A 597 8.12 24.71 -8.36
CA VAL A 597 8.59 25.99 -7.82
C VAL A 597 8.96 25.77 -6.36
N ILE A 598 10.24 25.95 -6.06
CA ILE A 598 10.80 25.71 -4.73
C ILE A 598 11.00 27.06 -4.03
N ALA A 599 10.41 27.19 -2.84
CA ALA A 599 10.59 28.31 -1.92
C ALA A 599 11.13 27.81 -0.58
N GLY A 600 12.42 27.46 -0.55
CA GLY A 600 13.09 26.84 0.60
C GLY A 600 14.60 26.68 0.44
N THR A 601 15.25 25.89 1.31
CA THR A 601 16.69 25.56 1.22
C THR A 601 16.97 24.52 0.16
N PHE A 602 18.09 24.64 -0.56
CA PHE A 602 18.61 23.54 -1.36
C PHE A 602 20.08 23.24 -1.06
N LEU A 603 20.40 21.94 -0.99
CA LEU A 603 21.77 21.44 -0.94
C LEU A 603 22.29 21.29 -2.38
N LYS A 604 23.38 21.99 -2.73
CA LYS A 604 24.03 21.86 -4.04
C LYS A 604 25.28 20.99 -3.91
N VAL A 605 25.23 19.76 -4.42
CA VAL A 605 26.41 18.89 -4.45
C VAL A 605 27.24 19.21 -5.70
N SER A 606 28.49 19.64 -5.51
CA SER A 606 29.42 19.92 -6.62
C SER A 606 29.71 18.64 -7.40
N ASN A 607 29.95 18.78 -8.70
CA ASN A 607 30.26 17.69 -9.62
C ASN A 607 31.68 17.10 -9.45
N THR A 608 32.50 17.69 -8.57
CA THR A 608 33.91 17.32 -8.31
C THR A 608 34.20 16.90 -6.87
N VAL A 609 33.19 16.83 -5.99
CA VAL A 609 33.39 16.66 -4.53
C VAL A 609 32.48 15.59 -3.94
N ALA A 610 33.00 14.83 -2.98
CA ALA A 610 32.25 13.93 -2.13
C ALA A 610 31.87 14.60 -0.79
N LEU A 611 30.58 14.63 -0.44
CA LEU A 611 30.11 14.96 0.91
C LEU A 611 29.82 13.67 1.65
N SER A 612 30.48 13.43 2.79
CA SER A 612 30.24 12.25 3.62
C SER A 612 29.51 12.65 4.90
N VAL A 613 28.37 12.02 5.16
CA VAL A 613 27.58 12.19 6.39
C VAL A 613 27.59 10.85 7.12
N ALA A 614 28.08 10.84 8.36
CA ALA A 614 28.31 9.63 9.15
C ALA A 614 27.02 9.01 9.70
N ASN A 615 25.99 9.81 9.95
CA ASN A 615 24.66 9.34 10.31
C ASN A 615 23.62 9.87 9.30
N ASP A 616 22.61 10.59 9.76
CA ASP A 616 21.43 10.92 8.98
C ASP A 616 21.55 12.28 8.26
N VAL A 617 20.92 12.37 7.08
CA VAL A 617 20.63 13.61 6.38
C VAL A 617 19.13 13.89 6.47
N PHE A 618 18.80 15.08 6.94
CA PHE A 618 17.46 15.52 7.28
C PHE A 618 17.02 16.64 6.34
N PHE A 619 15.85 16.51 5.70
CA PHE A 619 15.22 17.55 4.88
C PHE A 619 13.97 18.08 5.57
N GLN A 620 13.98 19.35 5.95
CA GLN A 620 12.77 20.02 6.43
C GLN A 620 11.85 20.34 5.24
N ARG A 621 10.57 20.63 5.50
CA ARG A 621 9.56 20.87 4.47
C ARG A 621 10.02 21.94 3.47
N GLY A 622 9.81 21.69 2.18
CA GLY A 622 10.25 22.59 1.10
C GLY A 622 11.76 22.64 0.85
N SER A 623 12.54 21.76 1.48
CA SER A 623 13.97 21.59 1.22
C SER A 623 14.26 20.61 0.09
N SER A 624 15.45 20.70 -0.48
CA SER A 624 15.75 20.21 -1.83
C SER A 624 17.22 19.82 -2.01
N VAL A 625 17.53 18.90 -2.92
CA VAL A 625 18.92 18.58 -3.33
C VAL A 625 19.06 18.69 -4.85
N TYR A 626 20.13 19.34 -5.29
CA TYR A 626 20.44 19.50 -6.71
C TYR A 626 21.93 19.28 -6.98
N THR A 627 22.25 18.72 -8.14
CA THR A 627 23.61 18.54 -8.66
C THR A 627 23.83 19.50 -9.84
N ALA A 628 24.98 20.18 -9.89
CA ALA A 628 25.27 21.18 -10.93
C ALA A 628 25.22 20.60 -12.38
N PRO A 629 24.87 21.42 -13.40
CA PRO A 629 24.95 20.99 -14.80
C PRO A 629 26.39 20.66 -15.18
N VAL A 630 26.57 19.62 -15.98
CA VAL A 630 27.88 19.29 -16.57
C VAL A 630 28.02 20.04 -17.89
N SER A 631 29.09 20.82 -18.05
CA SER A 631 29.53 21.24 -19.39
C SER A 631 29.90 20.00 -20.19
N THR A 632 29.46 19.91 -21.44
CA THR A 632 29.65 18.76 -22.33
C THR A 632 31.09 18.21 -22.30
N GLY A 633 31.24 16.89 -22.11
CA GLY A 633 32.52 16.18 -22.30
C GLY A 633 33.32 15.78 -21.06
N VAL A 634 32.83 16.02 -19.84
CA VAL A 634 33.51 15.58 -18.59
C VAL A 634 32.61 14.62 -17.82
N ALA A 635 33.04 13.37 -17.60
CA ALA A 635 32.37 12.50 -16.64
C ALA A 635 32.49 13.12 -15.25
N SER A 636 31.38 13.35 -14.55
CA SER A 636 31.40 13.95 -13.23
C SER A 636 30.67 13.09 -12.21
N THR A 637 31.29 12.95 -11.04
CA THR A 637 30.88 12.08 -9.93
C THR A 637 30.69 12.94 -8.68
N GLY A 638 29.67 13.79 -8.66
CA GLY A 638 29.23 14.38 -7.40
C GLY A 638 28.67 13.26 -6.51
N ILE A 639 29.31 13.00 -5.38
CA ILE A 639 28.95 11.86 -4.50
C ILE A 639 28.45 12.41 -3.16
N LEU A 640 27.23 12.05 -2.77
CA LEU A 640 26.73 12.24 -1.41
C LEU A 640 26.79 10.88 -0.71
N ASN A 641 27.85 10.64 0.06
CA ASN A 641 27.97 9.45 0.90
C ASN A 641 27.19 9.68 2.20
N VAL A 642 26.23 8.83 2.52
CA VAL A 642 25.46 8.90 3.76
C VAL A 642 25.54 7.53 4.40
N SER A 643 26.19 7.44 5.56
CA SER A 643 26.31 6.20 6.33
C SER A 643 25.06 5.91 7.16
N GLY A 644 24.13 6.86 7.33
CA GLY A 644 22.81 6.67 7.95
C GLY A 644 21.64 6.94 7.00
N ASN A 645 20.52 7.45 7.51
CA ASN A 645 19.25 7.58 6.77
C ASN A 645 19.10 8.93 6.05
N LEU A 646 18.38 8.95 4.93
CA LEU A 646 17.82 10.17 4.32
C LEU A 646 16.37 10.32 4.79
N ILE A 647 16.06 11.40 5.51
CA ILE A 647 14.76 11.58 6.17
C ILE A 647 14.18 12.93 5.79
N ALA A 648 12.88 13.00 5.46
CA ALA A 648 12.22 14.23 5.05
C ALA A 648 10.87 14.49 5.74
N GLU A 649 10.54 15.77 5.92
CA GLU A 649 9.34 16.27 6.62
C GLU A 649 8.03 16.19 5.79
N ASP A 650 8.15 16.31 4.46
CA ASP A 650 7.06 16.23 3.49
C ASP A 650 7.66 15.85 2.12
N THR A 651 6.87 15.96 1.05
CA THR A 651 7.30 15.84 -0.35
C THR A 651 8.62 16.59 -0.58
N VAL A 652 9.75 15.87 -0.65
CA VAL A 652 10.99 16.43 -1.17
C VAL A 652 10.80 16.58 -2.67
N ASN A 653 10.34 17.75 -3.06
CA ASN A 653 10.43 18.17 -4.45
C ASN A 653 11.90 18.37 -4.74
N CYS A 654 12.47 17.47 -5.56
CA CYS A 654 13.79 17.53 -6.14
C CYS A 654 14.91 16.77 -5.39
N ILE A 655 15.12 15.55 -5.87
CA ILE A 655 16.41 15.28 -6.51
C ILE A 655 16.19 15.67 -7.99
N SER A 656 16.47 16.93 -8.35
CA SER A 656 16.35 17.39 -9.74
C SER A 656 17.72 17.36 -10.39
N VAL A 657 17.82 16.68 -11.51
CA VAL A 657 18.95 16.72 -12.43
C VAL A 657 18.61 17.74 -13.50
N ASP A 658 19.53 18.65 -13.81
CA ASP A 658 19.30 19.63 -14.87
C ASP A 658 19.71 19.08 -16.23
N HIS A 659 18.77 19.16 -17.18
CA HIS A 659 18.91 18.84 -18.60
C HIS A 659 19.36 17.41 -18.95
N ASP A 660 19.08 17.01 -20.20
CA ASP A 660 19.36 15.70 -20.82
C ASP A 660 20.86 15.33 -20.94
N ASN A 661 21.71 15.79 -20.02
CA ASN A 661 23.05 15.25 -19.84
C ASN A 661 23.02 14.25 -18.69
N THR A 662 23.20 12.97 -19.04
CA THR A 662 23.47 11.86 -18.14
C THR A 662 24.33 12.26 -16.94
N ILE A 663 23.76 12.28 -15.74
CA ILE A 663 24.52 11.93 -14.54
C ILE A 663 24.87 10.44 -14.72
N SER A 664 26.15 10.13 -14.85
CA SER A 664 26.61 8.73 -14.95
C SER A 664 26.31 7.94 -13.67
N SER A 665 26.24 8.59 -12.51
CA SER A 665 25.82 8.00 -11.24
C SER A 665 25.63 9.07 -10.14
N LEU A 666 24.49 9.06 -9.44
CA LEU A 666 24.42 9.55 -8.06
C LEU A 666 24.48 8.32 -7.17
N THR A 667 25.63 8.05 -6.58
CA THR A 667 25.83 6.91 -5.67
C THR A 667 25.58 7.37 -4.24
N VAL A 668 24.57 6.79 -3.59
CA VAL A 668 24.42 6.85 -2.13
C VAL A 668 25.08 5.60 -1.56
N ASN A 669 26.29 5.74 -1.01
CA ASN A 669 27.03 4.65 -0.40
C ASN A 669 26.67 4.52 1.09
N PHE A 670 26.08 3.39 1.47
CA PHE A 670 25.80 3.04 2.87
C PHE A 670 26.83 2.02 3.37
N ASN A 671 27.54 2.34 4.45
CA ASN A 671 28.66 1.52 4.94
C ASN A 671 28.23 0.40 5.91
N ASN A 672 26.95 0.28 6.30
CA ASN A 672 26.48 -0.74 7.26
C ASN A 672 25.22 -1.49 6.77
N GLY A 673 25.20 -2.82 7.00
CA GLY A 673 24.22 -3.77 6.47
C GLY A 673 22.81 -3.74 7.08
N SER A 674 22.39 -2.64 7.71
CA SER A 674 21.10 -2.53 8.44
C SER A 674 20.28 -1.27 8.16
N ASP A 675 20.78 -0.36 7.31
CA ASP A 675 20.18 0.97 7.15
C ASP A 675 18.96 0.93 6.21
N ASN A 676 17.89 1.64 6.59
CA ASN A 676 16.61 1.66 5.86
C ASN A 676 16.46 2.97 5.09
N ILE A 677 16.01 2.91 3.84
CA ILE A 677 15.53 4.12 3.15
C ILE A 677 14.08 4.36 3.58
N GLY A 678 13.83 5.42 4.37
CA GLY A 678 12.50 5.79 4.86
C GLY A 678 12.01 7.11 4.27
N PHE A 679 11.11 7.06 3.29
CA PHE A 679 10.37 8.23 2.82
C PHE A 679 9.05 8.32 3.59
N MET A 680 8.93 9.30 4.49
CA MET A 680 7.69 9.55 5.24
C MET A 680 6.98 10.79 4.67
N GLY A 681 5.85 10.57 4.00
CA GLY A 681 4.99 11.64 3.47
C GLY A 681 5.31 12.09 2.04
N GLY A 682 4.25 12.40 1.27
CA GLY A 682 4.36 13.11 -0.01
C GLY A 682 4.56 12.25 -1.26
N ASN A 683 4.28 12.84 -2.44
CA ASN A 683 4.53 12.20 -3.74
C ASN A 683 6.00 12.35 -4.13
N VAL A 684 6.82 11.32 -3.90
CA VAL A 684 8.23 11.35 -4.33
C VAL A 684 8.34 10.98 -5.80
N THR A 685 8.98 11.85 -6.61
CA THR A 685 9.27 11.59 -8.03
C THR A 685 10.76 11.39 -8.25
N PHE A 686 11.16 10.20 -8.68
CA PHE A 686 12.53 9.90 -9.11
C PHE A 686 12.59 9.84 -10.64
N ASN A 687 13.56 10.56 -11.24
CA ASN A 687 13.89 10.43 -12.66
C ASN A 687 14.89 9.28 -12.92
N ALA A 688 15.78 8.98 -11.96
CA ALA A 688 16.64 7.78 -11.93
C ALA A 688 17.14 7.54 -10.48
N LEU A 689 17.17 6.28 -10.04
CA LEU A 689 17.76 5.84 -8.76
C LEU A 689 18.73 4.68 -9.04
N GLY A 690 20.00 4.83 -8.67
CA GLY A 690 21.02 3.79 -8.75
C GLY A 690 21.47 3.38 -7.34
N VAL A 691 21.43 2.08 -7.04
CA VAL A 691 22.02 1.50 -5.82
C VAL A 691 23.21 0.65 -6.26
N GLU A 692 24.41 0.95 -5.74
CA GLU A 692 25.63 0.19 -6.08
C GLU A 692 25.66 -1.20 -5.42
N ALA A 693 26.38 -2.12 -6.06
CA ALA A 693 26.42 -3.53 -5.70
C ALA A 693 27.30 -3.79 -4.48
N GLY A 694 26.78 -4.53 -3.49
CA GLY A 694 27.61 -5.06 -2.40
C GLY A 694 26.86 -5.48 -1.13
N ASN A 695 25.67 -4.95 -0.86
CA ASN A 695 24.99 -5.14 0.43
C ASN A 695 23.48 -5.35 0.29
N THR A 696 22.90 -6.20 1.14
CA THR A 696 21.46 -6.51 1.21
C THR A 696 20.71 -5.37 1.91
N HIS A 697 20.22 -4.37 1.16
CA HIS A 697 19.48 -3.23 1.73
C HIS A 697 17.95 -3.37 1.58
N LYS A 698 17.19 -2.81 2.53
CA LYS A 698 15.71 -2.77 2.55
C LYS A 698 15.22 -1.36 2.20
N LEU A 699 14.35 -1.25 1.19
CA LEU A 699 13.62 -0.02 0.86
C LEU A 699 12.25 -0.06 1.56
N LYS A 700 12.00 0.85 2.51
CA LYS A 700 10.73 0.93 3.25
C LYS A 700 9.84 2.01 2.64
N LEU A 701 8.77 1.61 1.96
CA LEU A 701 7.90 2.53 1.21
C LEU A 701 6.68 2.95 2.02
N GLY A 702 6.66 4.22 2.44
CA GLY A 702 5.58 4.84 3.20
C GLY A 702 4.51 5.56 2.35
N ALA A 703 4.84 6.03 1.14
CA ALA A 703 3.97 6.90 0.31
C ALA A 703 3.87 6.45 -1.17
N VAL A 704 3.01 7.12 -1.96
CA VAL A 704 2.87 6.90 -3.41
C VAL A 704 4.14 7.38 -4.13
N MET A 705 4.85 6.46 -4.79
CA MET A 705 6.00 6.78 -5.64
C MET A 705 5.55 6.96 -7.10
N ASN A 706 5.84 8.12 -7.69
CA ASN A 706 5.64 8.37 -9.13
C ASN A 706 7.01 8.30 -9.82
N ILE A 707 7.28 7.21 -10.53
CA ILE A 707 8.57 7.04 -11.20
C ILE A 707 8.38 7.44 -12.65
N ALA A 708 9.09 8.47 -13.10
CA ALA A 708 9.00 9.03 -14.45
C ALA A 708 10.09 8.51 -15.41
N GLY A 709 11.08 7.75 -14.90
CA GLY A 709 12.21 7.17 -15.64
C GLY A 709 12.60 5.74 -15.21
N ALA A 710 13.76 5.23 -15.63
CA ALA A 710 14.19 3.85 -15.35
C ALA A 710 14.68 3.67 -13.89
N ILE A 711 14.27 2.58 -13.24
CA ILE A 711 14.88 2.10 -11.99
C ILE A 711 15.96 1.08 -12.35
N THR A 712 17.21 1.33 -11.96
CA THR A 712 18.29 0.35 -12.13
C THR A 712 18.72 -0.15 -10.74
N LEU A 713 18.18 -1.30 -10.32
CA LEU A 713 18.61 -2.00 -9.11
C LEU A 713 19.66 -3.04 -9.46
N ASN A 714 20.93 -2.75 -9.19
CA ASN A 714 22.03 -3.68 -9.41
C ASN A 714 22.22 -4.60 -8.18
N GLY A 715 21.22 -5.42 -7.82
CA GLY A 715 21.33 -6.36 -6.68
C GLY A 715 20.04 -7.09 -6.25
N THR A 716 20.13 -7.92 -5.20
CA THR A 716 19.04 -8.72 -4.59
C THR A 716 18.12 -7.94 -3.63
N GLY A 717 17.95 -6.63 -3.85
CA GLY A 717 17.20 -5.76 -2.93
C GLY A 717 15.75 -6.19 -2.72
N ILE A 718 15.29 -6.17 -1.46
CA ILE A 718 13.88 -6.44 -1.08
C ILE A 718 13.14 -5.11 -0.98
N VAL A 719 12.04 -4.96 -1.72
CA VAL A 719 11.08 -3.87 -1.56
C VAL A 719 10.03 -4.29 -0.54
N ASP A 720 10.02 -3.64 0.64
CA ASP A 720 8.97 -3.82 1.65
C ASP A 720 8.03 -2.60 1.59
N ALA A 721 6.88 -2.78 0.95
CA ALA A 721 5.90 -1.73 0.74
C ALA A 721 4.80 -1.83 1.79
N THR A 722 4.91 -1.08 2.88
CA THR A 722 3.96 -1.14 3.98
C THR A 722 2.60 -0.48 3.63
N ASN A 723 2.51 0.36 2.58
CA ASN A 723 1.27 1.08 2.20
C ASN A 723 0.77 0.91 0.74
N GLY A 724 1.30 -0.04 -0.03
CA GLY A 724 0.49 -0.75 -1.04
C GLY A 724 -0.01 -0.02 -2.32
N THR A 725 0.71 0.91 -2.95
CA THR A 725 0.48 1.21 -4.39
C THR A 725 1.78 1.49 -5.15
N ILE A 726 2.04 0.75 -6.24
CA ILE A 726 3.19 0.99 -7.15
C ILE A 726 2.65 1.37 -8.55
N GLY A 727 3.07 2.51 -9.10
CA GLY A 727 2.72 2.96 -10.44
C GLY A 727 3.95 3.16 -11.33
N PHE A 728 3.92 2.60 -12.54
CA PHE A 728 4.97 2.81 -13.56
C PHE A 728 4.47 3.81 -14.60
N VAL A 729 5.12 4.96 -14.76
CA VAL A 729 4.74 6.02 -15.70
C VAL A 729 5.93 6.40 -16.58
N ASN A 730 5.82 6.28 -17.91
CA ASN A 730 6.84 6.82 -18.83
C ASN A 730 6.22 7.88 -19.75
N ALA A 731 6.86 9.06 -19.82
CA ALA A 731 6.42 10.21 -20.60
C ALA A 731 7.20 10.44 -21.91
N SER A 732 8.30 9.71 -22.21
CA SER A 732 9.12 9.98 -23.41
C SER A 732 9.04 8.87 -24.48
N PRO A 733 8.78 9.17 -25.77
CA PRO A 733 8.62 8.16 -26.84
C PRO A 733 9.93 7.73 -27.52
N SER A 734 11.10 8.27 -27.17
CA SER A 734 12.32 8.06 -27.95
C SER A 734 13.38 7.28 -27.17
N THR A 735 13.78 6.14 -27.76
CA THR A 735 14.84 5.19 -27.39
C THR A 735 14.43 4.08 -26.41
N SER A 736 14.65 2.86 -26.91
CA SER A 736 14.32 1.56 -26.33
C SER A 736 15.10 1.28 -25.05
N ILE A 737 14.50 1.53 -23.87
CA ILE A 737 14.96 0.94 -22.60
C ILE A 737 14.26 -0.40 -22.44
N ALA A 738 14.65 -1.35 -23.28
CA ALA A 738 14.28 -2.76 -23.17
C ALA A 738 15.55 -3.52 -22.78
N ARG A 739 15.81 -3.66 -21.48
CA ARG A 739 16.49 -4.81 -20.86
C ARG A 739 16.60 -4.61 -19.34
N THR A 740 15.95 -5.52 -18.63
CA THR A 740 16.31 -5.95 -17.27
C THR A 740 15.90 -5.01 -16.12
N VAL A 741 14.62 -5.05 -15.73
CA VAL A 741 14.33 -5.10 -14.29
C VAL A 741 15.00 -6.38 -13.79
N ALA A 742 16.08 -6.26 -13.03
CA ALA A 742 16.90 -7.40 -12.64
C ALA A 742 16.05 -8.53 -12.05
N ALA A 743 16.42 -9.77 -12.36
CA ALA A 743 15.72 -11.00 -12.07
C ALA A 743 15.56 -11.34 -10.56
N ASN A 744 15.42 -10.36 -9.67
CA ASN A 744 15.29 -10.52 -8.22
C ASN A 744 14.42 -9.44 -7.51
N THR A 745 13.75 -8.50 -8.19
CA THR A 745 13.18 -7.30 -7.55
C THR A 745 11.91 -7.50 -6.70
N PHE A 746 11.11 -8.54 -6.94
CA PHE A 746 9.90 -8.80 -6.16
C PHE A 746 9.80 -10.29 -5.84
N LYS A 747 10.26 -10.70 -4.66
CA LYS A 747 10.09 -12.07 -4.16
C LYS A 747 9.12 -12.04 -2.99
N ASN A 748 7.97 -12.70 -3.13
CA ASN A 748 6.97 -12.88 -2.07
C ASN A 748 6.30 -11.58 -1.55
N ALA A 749 6.14 -10.56 -2.39
CA ALA A 749 5.46 -9.31 -2.01
C ALA A 749 3.94 -9.37 -2.24
N ALA A 750 3.17 -8.86 -1.28
CA ALA A 750 1.74 -8.58 -1.41
C ALA A 750 1.52 -7.07 -1.58
N LEU A 751 0.97 -6.65 -2.72
CA LEU A 751 0.68 -5.25 -3.03
C LEU A 751 -0.83 -4.99 -2.90
N ASN A 752 -1.26 -3.84 -2.38
CA ASN A 752 -2.71 -3.51 -2.40
C ASN A 752 -3.18 -3.07 -3.79
N LYS A 753 -2.36 -2.31 -4.54
CA LYS A 753 -2.66 -1.87 -5.90
C LYS A 753 -1.39 -1.76 -6.78
N MET A 754 -1.52 -2.02 -8.08
CA MET A 754 -0.48 -1.79 -9.11
C MET A 754 -1.10 -1.07 -10.31
N VAL A 755 -0.39 -0.09 -10.90
CA VAL A 755 -0.82 0.63 -12.11
C VAL A 755 0.25 0.52 -13.19
N ILE A 756 -0.13 0.05 -14.39
CA ILE A 756 0.75 -0.04 -15.56
C ILE A 756 0.39 1.10 -16.52
N ASN A 757 1.24 2.12 -16.62
CA ASN A 757 1.06 3.28 -17.50
C ASN A 757 2.36 3.62 -18.26
N SER A 758 2.96 2.61 -18.89
CA SER A 758 4.25 2.71 -19.58
C SER A 758 4.15 2.12 -20.98
N THR A 759 4.74 2.74 -22.00
CA THR A 759 4.85 2.12 -23.35
C THR A 759 5.88 0.99 -23.40
N ALA A 760 6.84 0.96 -22.48
CA ALA A 760 7.80 -0.12 -22.33
C ALA A 760 7.18 -1.27 -21.51
N GLY A 761 7.31 -2.51 -21.98
CA GLY A 761 6.77 -3.69 -21.30
C GLY A 761 7.46 -3.97 -19.95
N VAL A 762 6.67 -4.30 -18.94
CA VAL A 762 7.12 -4.66 -17.59
C VAL A 762 7.11 -6.17 -17.46
N THR A 763 8.19 -6.81 -16.99
CA THR A 763 8.24 -8.29 -16.85
C THR A 763 8.23 -8.71 -15.38
N LEU A 764 7.36 -9.66 -15.02
CA LEU A 764 7.28 -10.23 -13.66
C LEU A 764 8.38 -11.28 -13.39
N ASN A 765 8.56 -11.60 -12.11
CA ASN A 765 9.38 -12.70 -11.59
C ASN A 765 8.51 -13.57 -10.64
N PRO A 766 8.96 -14.72 -10.09
CA PRO A 766 8.23 -15.99 -10.15
C PRO A 766 6.84 -16.01 -9.48
N VAL A 767 6.58 -15.22 -8.43
CA VAL A 767 5.22 -15.10 -7.86
C VAL A 767 5.00 -13.69 -7.31
N LEU A 768 3.94 -13.00 -7.76
CA LEU A 768 3.53 -11.69 -7.26
C LEU A 768 2.04 -11.69 -6.85
N THR A 769 1.71 -11.15 -5.68
CA THR A 769 0.32 -11.00 -5.22
C THR A 769 -0.09 -9.52 -5.17
N ILE A 770 -1.26 -9.19 -5.72
CA ILE A 770 -1.77 -7.81 -5.86
C ILE A 770 -3.27 -7.77 -5.51
N GLY A 771 -3.72 -6.78 -4.74
CA GLY A 771 -5.13 -6.53 -4.48
C GLY A 771 -5.86 -6.03 -5.73
N LYS A 772 -5.38 -4.94 -6.35
CA LYS A 772 -5.95 -4.36 -7.58
C LYS A 772 -4.88 -4.06 -8.64
N LEU A 773 -5.04 -4.57 -9.85
CA LEU A 773 -4.20 -4.21 -11.00
C LEU A 773 -4.95 -3.28 -11.95
N ASP A 774 -4.36 -2.16 -12.34
CA ASP A 774 -4.95 -1.19 -13.28
C ASP A 774 -4.07 -1.02 -14.52
N MET A 775 -4.53 -1.52 -15.66
CA MET A 775 -3.82 -1.50 -16.94
C MET A 775 -4.20 -0.25 -17.73
N GLN A 776 -3.39 0.80 -17.69
CA GLN A 776 -3.67 2.07 -18.39
C GLN A 776 -2.93 2.18 -19.73
N LYS A 777 -1.65 1.77 -19.79
CA LYS A 777 -0.80 1.84 -21.00
C LYS A 777 0.32 0.79 -20.97
N GLY A 778 0.50 0.05 -22.08
CA GLY A 778 1.54 -0.97 -22.32
C GLY A 778 1.38 -2.31 -21.60
N LEU A 779 2.43 -3.14 -21.67
CA LEU A 779 2.37 -4.58 -21.39
C LEU A 779 2.87 -4.95 -20.00
N LEU A 780 2.24 -5.96 -19.38
CA LEU A 780 2.76 -6.70 -18.22
C LEU A 780 3.08 -8.14 -18.63
N ASN A 781 4.34 -8.46 -18.88
CA ASN A 781 4.83 -9.77 -19.29
C ASN A 781 4.95 -10.72 -18.09
N ILE A 782 4.32 -11.90 -18.18
CA ILE A 782 4.43 -12.97 -17.19
C ILE A 782 5.26 -14.10 -17.78
N PRO A 783 6.47 -14.39 -17.26
CA PRO A 783 7.28 -15.51 -17.72
C PRO A 783 6.66 -16.88 -17.45
N GLU A 784 7.12 -17.88 -18.20
CA GLU A 784 6.61 -19.27 -18.21
C GLU A 784 6.64 -19.94 -16.83
N THR A 785 7.57 -19.55 -15.96
CA THR A 785 7.73 -20.05 -14.58
C THR A 785 7.11 -19.15 -13.52
N SER A 786 6.35 -18.13 -13.93
CA SER A 786 5.84 -17.09 -13.04
C SER A 786 4.32 -17.12 -12.85
N ALA A 787 3.88 -16.68 -11.67
CA ALA A 787 2.47 -16.56 -11.31
C ALA A 787 2.11 -15.13 -10.85
N LEU A 788 1.02 -14.58 -11.39
CA LEU A 788 0.41 -13.34 -10.94
C LEU A 788 -0.88 -13.65 -10.17
N ILE A 789 -0.96 -13.28 -8.89
CA ILE A 789 -2.16 -13.43 -8.05
C ILE A 789 -2.82 -12.06 -7.91
N VAL A 790 -4.06 -11.88 -8.37
CA VAL A 790 -4.78 -10.59 -8.33
C VAL A 790 -6.18 -10.72 -7.70
N SER A 791 -6.65 -9.73 -6.93
CA SER A 791 -8.04 -9.74 -6.44
C SER A 791 -9.02 -8.97 -7.35
N SER A 792 -8.53 -8.00 -8.14
CA SER A 792 -9.32 -7.30 -9.16
C SER A 792 -8.41 -6.74 -10.26
N VAL A 793 -8.93 -6.61 -11.49
CA VAL A 793 -8.25 -5.98 -12.62
C VAL A 793 -9.16 -4.93 -13.26
N SER A 794 -8.62 -3.77 -13.63
CA SER A 794 -9.32 -2.71 -14.37
C SER A 794 -8.48 -2.17 -15.53
N GLY A 795 -9.13 -1.48 -16.46
CA GLY A 795 -8.49 -0.91 -17.64
C GLY A 795 -8.20 -1.93 -18.73
N GLY A 796 -7.26 -1.60 -19.61
CA GLY A 796 -6.76 -2.44 -20.69
C GLY A 796 -7.30 -2.09 -22.08
N SER A 797 -6.51 -2.43 -23.10
CA SER A 797 -6.79 -2.19 -24.51
C SER A 797 -5.94 -3.14 -25.38
N SER A 798 -6.08 -3.05 -26.71
CA SER A 798 -5.21 -3.80 -27.63
C SER A 798 -3.72 -3.46 -27.51
N THR A 799 -3.38 -2.35 -26.86
CA THR A 799 -2.01 -1.90 -26.61
C THR A 799 -1.66 -1.87 -25.11
N SER A 800 -2.59 -2.28 -24.24
CA SER A 800 -2.35 -2.38 -22.80
C SER A 800 -3.00 -3.63 -22.22
N TYR A 801 -2.21 -4.68 -22.00
CA TYR A 801 -2.72 -5.96 -21.51
C TYR A 801 -1.63 -6.78 -20.80
N ILE A 802 -2.07 -7.78 -20.04
CA ILE A 802 -1.22 -8.78 -19.39
C ILE A 802 -0.81 -9.80 -20.45
N ASN A 803 0.48 -9.88 -20.73
CA ASN A 803 1.07 -10.75 -21.74
C ASN A 803 1.60 -12.04 -21.08
N THR A 804 0.90 -13.17 -21.24
CA THR A 804 1.31 -14.46 -20.66
C THR A 804 2.23 -15.21 -21.62
N MET A 805 3.45 -15.57 -21.19
CA MET A 805 4.40 -16.35 -21.99
C MET A 805 4.18 -17.87 -21.79
N SER A 806 4.41 -18.66 -22.84
CA SER A 806 4.26 -20.12 -22.85
C SER A 806 5.32 -20.75 -23.76
N SER A 807 5.92 -21.86 -23.33
CA SER A 807 6.89 -22.62 -24.13
C SER A 807 6.32 -23.95 -24.59
N ALA A 808 6.33 -24.14 -25.92
CA ALA A 808 5.98 -25.41 -26.54
C ALA A 808 7.01 -26.52 -26.30
N SER A 809 8.26 -26.20 -25.89
CA SER A 809 9.31 -27.20 -25.68
C SER A 809 9.34 -27.77 -24.26
N SER A 810 8.95 -26.98 -23.25
CA SER A 810 8.93 -27.42 -21.84
C SER A 810 7.53 -27.75 -21.32
N GLY A 811 6.47 -27.28 -22.00
CA GLY A 811 5.10 -27.39 -21.50
C GLY A 811 4.81 -26.47 -20.30
N GLU A 812 5.74 -25.56 -19.97
CA GLU A 812 5.59 -24.57 -18.90
C GLU A 812 4.77 -23.37 -19.38
N ILE A 813 3.88 -22.89 -18.50
CA ILE A 813 2.88 -21.89 -18.83
C ILE A 813 2.77 -20.89 -17.67
N ALA A 814 2.87 -19.60 -18.00
CA ALA A 814 2.63 -18.52 -17.06
C ALA A 814 1.22 -18.58 -16.44
N GLU A 815 1.09 -18.39 -15.13
CA GLU A 815 -0.19 -18.50 -14.42
C GLU A 815 -0.74 -17.12 -13.99
N VAL A 816 -1.92 -16.73 -14.48
CA VAL A 816 -2.68 -15.62 -13.88
C VAL A 816 -3.79 -16.17 -12.98
N LYS A 817 -3.66 -15.95 -11.66
CA LYS A 817 -4.57 -16.40 -10.60
C LYS A 817 -5.43 -15.24 -10.11
N ILE A 818 -6.75 -15.34 -10.22
CA ILE A 818 -7.66 -14.29 -9.73
C ILE A 818 -8.41 -14.80 -8.49
N THR A 819 -8.33 -14.11 -7.35
CA THR A 819 -8.82 -14.62 -6.04
C THR A 819 -10.05 -13.89 -5.49
N GLY A 820 -10.71 -13.03 -6.28
CA GLY A 820 -11.80 -12.16 -5.81
C GLY A 820 -12.88 -11.83 -6.84
N LEU A 821 -13.14 -12.72 -7.80
CA LEU A 821 -14.13 -12.50 -8.87
C LEU A 821 -15.53 -12.27 -8.30
N THR A 822 -16.11 -11.11 -8.61
CA THR A 822 -17.53 -10.79 -8.38
C THR A 822 -18.25 -10.60 -9.71
N THR A 823 -19.58 -10.63 -9.72
CA THR A 823 -20.39 -10.33 -10.92
C THR A 823 -20.17 -8.91 -11.47
N ALA A 824 -19.55 -8.02 -10.68
CA ALA A 824 -19.21 -6.65 -11.07
C ALA A 824 -17.81 -6.51 -11.73
N GLN A 825 -16.99 -7.57 -11.78
CA GLN A 825 -15.67 -7.49 -12.41
C GLN A 825 -15.77 -7.33 -13.93
N GLY A 826 -15.05 -6.34 -14.47
CA GLY A 826 -14.97 -6.08 -15.92
C GLY A 826 -14.14 -7.12 -16.68
N ASP A 827 -13.88 -6.84 -17.96
CA ASP A 827 -13.03 -7.71 -18.79
C ASP A 827 -11.58 -7.69 -18.28
N ILE A 828 -10.97 -8.87 -18.16
CA ILE A 828 -9.56 -9.03 -17.81
C ILE A 828 -8.74 -8.89 -19.10
N PRO A 829 -7.84 -7.89 -19.22
CA PRO A 829 -7.11 -7.63 -20.43
C PRO A 829 -5.93 -8.61 -20.56
N LEU A 830 -6.16 -9.78 -21.15
CA LEU A 830 -5.14 -10.81 -21.38
C LEU A 830 -4.69 -10.85 -22.85
N GLY A 831 -3.48 -11.35 -23.08
CA GLY A 831 -2.97 -11.59 -24.42
C GLY A 831 -1.67 -12.40 -24.45
N ASN A 832 -1.20 -12.68 -25.66
CA ASN A 832 0.10 -13.31 -25.91
C ASN A 832 0.70 -12.81 -27.25
N GLY A 833 1.93 -12.31 -27.21
CA GLY A 833 2.76 -12.06 -28.40
C GLY A 833 2.17 -11.06 -29.39
N GLY A 834 1.50 -10.00 -28.91
CA GLY A 834 0.84 -8.99 -29.75
C GLY A 834 -0.67 -9.16 -29.89
N ASN A 835 -1.25 -10.26 -29.40
CA ASN A 835 -2.66 -10.57 -29.57
C ASN A 835 -3.46 -10.29 -28.29
N TYR A 836 -4.29 -9.24 -28.31
CA TYR A 836 -5.18 -8.88 -27.21
C TYR A 836 -6.52 -9.61 -27.30
N LEU A 837 -6.89 -10.33 -26.24
CA LEU A 837 -8.14 -11.06 -26.15
C LEU A 837 -8.73 -10.88 -24.74
N PRO A 838 -9.59 -9.87 -24.53
CA PRO A 838 -10.21 -9.64 -23.23
C PRO A 838 -11.07 -10.82 -22.84
N VAL A 839 -10.97 -11.24 -21.58
CA VAL A 839 -11.73 -12.37 -21.05
C VAL A 839 -12.60 -11.92 -19.89
N ARG A 840 -13.84 -12.42 -19.83
CA ARG A 840 -14.72 -12.27 -18.68
C ARG A 840 -15.13 -13.63 -18.15
N ILE A 841 -15.05 -13.78 -16.84
CA ILE A 841 -15.61 -14.92 -16.13
C ILE A 841 -16.71 -14.42 -15.20
N THR A 842 -17.92 -14.94 -15.37
CA THR A 842 -19.08 -14.56 -14.56
C THR A 842 -19.51 -15.75 -13.72
N PRO A 843 -19.33 -15.69 -12.38
CA PRO A 843 -19.79 -16.73 -11.49
C PRO A 843 -21.31 -16.67 -11.26
N PRO A 844 -21.95 -17.79 -10.84
CA PRO A 844 -23.39 -17.87 -10.62
C PRO A 844 -23.87 -17.18 -9.32
N LYS A 845 -22.99 -17.00 -8.31
CA LYS A 845 -23.21 -16.23 -7.06
C LYS A 845 -21.89 -15.99 -6.31
N ASP A 846 -21.85 -15.04 -5.37
CA ASP A 846 -20.70 -14.44 -4.64
C ASP A 846 -19.71 -15.37 -3.90
N ALA A 847 -19.24 -16.45 -4.50
CA ALA A 847 -18.17 -17.29 -3.97
C ALA A 847 -16.82 -16.91 -4.59
N VAL A 848 -15.73 -17.02 -3.83
CA VAL A 848 -14.37 -16.81 -4.33
C VAL A 848 -14.00 -17.93 -5.31
N PHE A 849 -14.16 -17.67 -6.60
CA PHE A 849 -13.63 -18.52 -7.66
C PHE A 849 -12.17 -18.18 -7.89
N LYS A 850 -11.26 -19.16 -7.83
CA LYS A 850 -9.91 -18.98 -8.37
C LYS A 850 -9.78 -19.70 -9.70
N PHE A 851 -9.22 -18.98 -10.66
CA PHE A 851 -8.89 -19.47 -11.99
C PHE A 851 -7.42 -19.28 -12.25
N THR A 852 -6.73 -20.29 -12.78
CA THR A 852 -5.46 -20.09 -13.50
C THR A 852 -5.80 -19.84 -14.96
N MET A 853 -5.22 -18.79 -15.56
CA MET A 853 -5.43 -18.43 -16.97
C MET A 853 -4.11 -18.19 -17.71
N SER A 854 -4.03 -18.74 -18.91
CA SER A 854 -2.89 -18.58 -19.82
C SER A 854 -3.33 -18.66 -21.27
N VAL A 855 -2.73 -17.86 -22.15
CA VAL A 855 -2.94 -17.90 -23.61
C VAL A 855 -1.76 -18.63 -24.25
N LEU A 856 -1.99 -19.81 -24.85
CA LEU A 856 -0.94 -20.65 -25.43
C LEU A 856 -0.51 -20.20 -26.85
N THR A 857 0.78 -20.36 -27.18
CA THR A 857 1.33 -20.22 -28.54
C THR A 857 1.35 -21.56 -29.30
N GLY A 858 0.92 -21.56 -30.56
CA GLY A 858 1.10 -22.70 -31.48
C GLY A 858 0.11 -23.85 -31.27
N LEU A 859 -0.72 -24.12 -32.28
CA LEU A 859 -1.48 -25.37 -32.37
C LEU A 859 -0.86 -26.23 -33.45
N THR A 860 -0.85 -27.56 -33.26
CA THR A 860 -0.71 -28.48 -34.40
C THR A 860 -1.84 -28.26 -35.42
N THR A 861 -1.68 -28.76 -36.65
CA THR A 861 -2.77 -28.85 -37.65
C THR A 861 -4.05 -29.52 -37.12
N ASN A 862 -3.93 -30.32 -36.05
CA ASN A 862 -5.04 -31.03 -35.40
C ASN A 862 -5.55 -30.34 -34.13
N GLY A 863 -5.04 -29.15 -33.79
CA GLY A 863 -5.52 -28.37 -32.65
C GLY A 863 -5.10 -28.90 -31.27
N LEU A 864 -4.09 -29.76 -31.19
CA LEU A 864 -3.49 -30.15 -29.91
C LEU A 864 -2.61 -29.01 -29.34
N PRO A 865 -2.64 -28.76 -28.03
CA PRO A 865 -1.71 -27.85 -27.34
C PRO A 865 -0.26 -28.29 -27.56
N ASP A 866 0.65 -27.33 -27.71
CA ASP A 866 2.11 -27.54 -27.64
C ASP A 866 2.75 -28.31 -28.81
N GLY A 867 2.26 -28.13 -30.04
CA GLY A 867 2.93 -28.66 -31.24
C GLY A 867 3.41 -27.62 -32.23
N GLY A 868 4.19 -28.10 -33.22
CA GLY A 868 4.97 -27.27 -34.16
C GLY A 868 4.17 -26.16 -34.84
N VAL A 869 4.80 -24.98 -34.95
CA VAL A 869 4.22 -23.73 -35.45
C VAL A 869 3.64 -23.90 -36.87
N VAL A 870 2.36 -23.56 -37.05
CA VAL A 870 1.74 -23.42 -38.38
C VAL A 870 2.03 -22.02 -38.92
N ALA A 871 2.52 -21.94 -40.17
CA ALA A 871 3.01 -20.71 -40.79
C ALA A 871 1.90 -19.70 -41.15
N ASP A 872 0.64 -20.13 -41.23
CA ASP A 872 -0.45 -19.28 -41.71
C ASP A 872 -1.15 -18.54 -40.55
N LYS A 873 -0.68 -17.32 -40.31
CA LYS A 873 -1.21 -16.41 -39.28
C LYS A 873 -2.52 -15.72 -39.69
N SER A 874 -3.11 -16.03 -40.85
CA SER A 874 -4.34 -15.39 -41.31
C SER A 874 -5.64 -15.90 -40.64
N GLN A 875 -5.55 -16.94 -39.80
CA GLN A 875 -6.68 -17.48 -39.03
C GLN A 875 -6.59 -17.11 -37.54
N PHE A 876 -6.89 -15.84 -37.23
CA PHE A 876 -6.66 -15.21 -35.92
C PHE A 876 -7.50 -15.70 -34.72
N VAL A 877 -8.12 -16.88 -34.75
CA VAL A 877 -8.98 -17.32 -33.62
C VAL A 877 -8.76 -18.78 -33.24
N ASN A 878 -7.57 -19.03 -32.71
CA ASN A 878 -7.20 -20.31 -32.12
C ASN A 878 -6.41 -20.12 -30.81
N ALA A 879 -6.77 -19.10 -30.03
CA ALA A 879 -6.27 -18.96 -28.67
C ALA A 879 -6.85 -20.08 -27.80
N SER A 880 -5.96 -20.91 -27.26
CA SER A 880 -6.31 -21.91 -26.24
C SER A 880 -6.11 -21.30 -24.86
N TYR A 881 -7.16 -21.38 -24.05
CA TYR A 881 -7.17 -20.91 -22.66
C TYR A 881 -7.12 -22.12 -21.74
N HIS A 882 -6.11 -22.16 -20.90
CA HIS A 882 -6.14 -23.04 -19.74
C HIS A 882 -6.96 -22.35 -18.65
N VAL A 883 -8.09 -22.92 -18.23
CA VAL A 883 -8.94 -22.34 -17.18
C VAL A 883 -9.23 -23.43 -16.14
N ILE A 884 -8.61 -23.33 -14.97
CA ILE A 884 -8.82 -24.30 -13.88
C ILE A 884 -9.59 -23.62 -12.75
N ARG A 885 -10.84 -24.05 -12.48
CA ARG A 885 -11.56 -23.69 -11.25
C ARG A 885 -10.93 -24.42 -10.07
N THR A 886 -10.37 -23.69 -9.11
CA THR A 886 -9.78 -24.28 -7.89
C THR A 886 -10.70 -24.21 -6.67
N SER A 887 -11.82 -23.47 -6.73
CA SER A 887 -12.83 -23.34 -5.67
C SER A 887 -14.15 -22.75 -6.20
N GLY A 888 -15.28 -22.99 -5.50
CA GLY A 888 -16.63 -22.50 -5.84
C GLY A 888 -17.56 -23.55 -6.45
N GLU A 889 -18.88 -23.45 -6.21
CA GLU A 889 -19.93 -24.34 -6.73
C GLU A 889 -20.84 -23.63 -7.75
N GLY A 890 -21.45 -24.41 -8.66
CA GLY A 890 -22.35 -23.92 -9.70
C GLY A 890 -21.67 -23.55 -11.03
N ASP A 891 -22.50 -23.32 -12.05
CA ASP A 891 -22.06 -23.07 -13.42
C ASP A 891 -21.51 -21.65 -13.60
N TYR A 892 -20.33 -21.52 -14.22
CA TYR A 892 -19.79 -20.21 -14.57
C TYR A 892 -19.87 -19.95 -16.07
N THR A 893 -20.03 -18.69 -16.43
CA THR A 893 -20.04 -18.23 -17.83
C THR A 893 -18.66 -17.69 -18.18
N PHE A 894 -18.05 -18.24 -19.22
CA PHE A 894 -16.79 -17.79 -19.81
C PHE A 894 -17.06 -17.05 -21.11
N ARG A 895 -16.58 -15.80 -21.21
CA ARG A 895 -16.72 -14.96 -22.40
C ARG A 895 -15.34 -14.49 -22.86
N VAL A 896 -15.08 -14.64 -24.16
CA VAL A 896 -13.90 -14.07 -24.83
C VAL A 896 -14.37 -12.99 -25.79
N GLY A 897 -13.74 -11.82 -25.73
CA GLY A 897 -13.93 -10.73 -26.69
C GLY A 897 -12.82 -10.68 -27.74
N PHE A 898 -13.12 -10.09 -28.90
CA PHE A 898 -12.16 -9.91 -30.00
C PHE A 898 -11.98 -8.43 -30.36
N PRO A 899 -10.79 -8.00 -30.83
CA PRO A 899 -10.55 -6.64 -31.31
C PRO A 899 -11.53 -6.21 -32.41
N ALA A 900 -11.88 -4.92 -32.44
CA ALA A 900 -12.78 -4.35 -33.43
C ALA A 900 -12.30 -4.49 -34.89
N SER A 901 -10.98 -4.64 -35.10
CA SER A 901 -10.39 -4.91 -36.42
C SER A 901 -10.80 -6.25 -37.03
N LEU A 902 -11.36 -7.17 -36.24
CA LEU A 902 -11.93 -8.45 -36.70
C LEU A 902 -13.46 -8.39 -36.88
N LYS A 903 -14.06 -7.20 -36.75
CA LYS A 903 -15.49 -6.99 -36.98
C LYS A 903 -15.80 -7.10 -38.47
N GLY A 904 -16.58 -8.11 -38.87
CA GLY A 904 -17.07 -8.27 -40.25
C GLY A 904 -16.04 -8.78 -41.28
N SER A 905 -14.80 -9.13 -40.86
CA SER A 905 -13.80 -9.70 -41.77
C SER A 905 -14.04 -11.21 -41.96
N GLY A 906 -14.87 -11.57 -42.93
CA GLY A 906 -14.80 -12.86 -43.62
C GLY A 906 -15.29 -14.13 -42.90
N PHE A 907 -15.98 -14.04 -41.76
CA PHE A 907 -16.62 -15.23 -41.18
C PHE A 907 -17.86 -15.60 -41.99
N THR A 908 -17.77 -16.64 -42.82
CA THR A 908 -18.95 -17.20 -43.48
C THR A 908 -19.89 -17.83 -42.44
N PRO A 909 -21.20 -17.55 -42.45
CA PRO A 909 -22.18 -18.04 -41.47
C PRO A 909 -22.36 -19.57 -41.40
N SER A 910 -21.60 -20.34 -42.19
CA SER A 910 -21.76 -21.78 -42.34
C SER A 910 -20.93 -22.63 -41.38
N SER A 911 -20.16 -22.03 -40.47
CA SER A 911 -19.33 -22.72 -39.48
C SER A 911 -19.82 -22.47 -38.04
N PRO A 912 -19.90 -23.49 -37.16
CA PRO A 912 -20.18 -23.25 -35.75
C PRO A 912 -19.09 -22.38 -35.13
N PHE A 913 -19.51 -21.25 -34.53
CA PHE A 913 -18.65 -20.27 -33.87
C PHE A 913 -18.99 -20.20 -32.37
N GLY A 914 -18.02 -20.49 -31.51
CA GLY A 914 -18.19 -20.44 -30.07
C GLY A 914 -17.01 -21.05 -29.32
N ILE A 915 -17.27 -21.57 -28.11
CA ILE A 915 -16.23 -22.12 -27.23
C ILE A 915 -16.38 -23.64 -27.15
N SER A 916 -15.26 -24.35 -27.33
CA SER A 916 -15.16 -25.80 -27.25
C SER A 916 -14.38 -26.23 -25.99
N LYS A 917 -14.76 -27.36 -25.40
CA LYS A 917 -14.12 -27.97 -24.22
C LYS A 917 -13.27 -29.17 -24.64
N TYR A 918 -12.07 -29.31 -24.09
CA TYR A 918 -11.23 -30.50 -24.28
C TYR A 918 -11.58 -31.54 -23.21
N ASN A 919 -11.83 -32.79 -23.61
CA ASN A 919 -12.24 -33.87 -22.69
C ASN A 919 -11.08 -34.76 -22.20
N GLY A 920 -9.83 -34.45 -22.59
CA GLY A 920 -8.65 -35.28 -22.31
C GLY A 920 -8.08 -35.96 -23.56
N ASN A 921 -8.93 -36.25 -24.56
CA ASN A 921 -8.53 -36.93 -25.81
C ASN A 921 -8.84 -36.11 -27.07
N SER A 922 -9.92 -35.34 -27.08
CA SER A 922 -10.35 -34.53 -28.23
C SER A 922 -11.08 -33.26 -27.81
N TRP A 923 -11.19 -32.31 -28.74
CA TRP A 923 -12.07 -31.16 -28.58
C TRP A 923 -13.52 -31.57 -28.84
N LEU A 924 -14.41 -31.23 -27.91
CA LEU A 924 -15.85 -31.38 -28.09
C LEU A 924 -16.38 -30.35 -29.11
N PRO A 925 -17.52 -30.61 -29.76
CA PRO A 925 -18.21 -29.60 -30.57
C PRO A 925 -18.45 -28.31 -29.78
N VAL A 926 -18.58 -27.18 -30.48
CA VAL A 926 -18.86 -25.87 -29.88
C VAL A 926 -20.09 -25.95 -28.95
N ILE A 927 -19.92 -25.62 -27.67
CA ILE A 927 -20.96 -25.70 -26.62
C ILE A 927 -21.55 -24.31 -26.32
N GLY A 928 -21.02 -23.26 -26.94
CA GLY A 928 -21.38 -21.87 -26.69
C GLY A 928 -21.88 -21.10 -27.92
N SER A 929 -22.52 -19.96 -27.70
CA SER A 929 -22.95 -19.05 -28.77
C SER A 929 -21.88 -17.98 -29.04
N GLY A 930 -21.52 -17.82 -30.30
CA GLY A 930 -20.79 -16.66 -30.79
C GLY A 930 -21.74 -15.54 -31.25
N ASN A 931 -21.40 -14.29 -30.94
CA ASN A 931 -22.09 -13.10 -31.44
C ASN A 931 -21.10 -12.23 -32.23
N TYR A 932 -21.26 -12.26 -33.56
CA TYR A 932 -20.44 -11.49 -34.49
C TYR A 932 -20.66 -9.97 -34.38
N GLY A 933 -21.87 -9.52 -34.04
CA GLY A 933 -22.17 -8.10 -33.88
C GLY A 933 -21.48 -7.48 -32.64
N LEU A 934 -21.27 -8.31 -31.61
CA LEU A 934 -20.62 -7.92 -30.36
C LEU A 934 -19.14 -8.32 -30.28
N ASN A 935 -18.60 -9.04 -31.27
CA ASN A 935 -17.27 -9.65 -31.26
C ASN A 935 -17.01 -10.47 -29.99
N THR A 936 -17.91 -11.41 -29.67
CA THR A 936 -17.80 -12.23 -28.46
C THR A 936 -18.15 -13.69 -28.69
N ALA A 937 -17.45 -14.59 -28.02
CA ALA A 937 -17.86 -15.98 -27.86
C ALA A 937 -18.16 -16.25 -26.37
N THR A 938 -19.24 -16.98 -26.05
CA THR A 938 -19.66 -17.24 -24.67
C THR A 938 -20.10 -18.69 -24.49
N ALA A 939 -19.69 -19.34 -23.40
CA ALA A 939 -20.15 -20.67 -23.00
C ALA A 939 -20.27 -20.78 -21.47
N THR A 940 -21.13 -21.70 -21.03
CA THR A 940 -21.39 -22.01 -19.63
C THR A 940 -20.85 -23.41 -19.32
N PHE A 941 -20.18 -23.57 -18.17
CA PHE A 941 -19.51 -24.82 -17.80
C PHE A 941 -19.87 -25.26 -16.38
N ASP A 942 -20.03 -26.57 -16.18
CA ASP A 942 -20.49 -27.24 -14.96
C ASP A 942 -19.39 -27.94 -14.15
N THR A 943 -18.20 -28.17 -14.73
CA THR A 943 -17.20 -29.14 -14.22
C THR A 943 -15.78 -28.57 -14.07
N ASN A 944 -15.03 -29.08 -13.07
CA ASN A 944 -13.65 -28.69 -12.77
C ASN A 944 -12.62 -29.26 -13.76
N GLY A 945 -11.57 -28.47 -14.06
CA GLY A 945 -10.26 -28.99 -14.50
C GLY A 945 -10.08 -29.26 -15.99
N LEU A 946 -10.67 -28.47 -16.89
CA LEU A 946 -10.64 -28.73 -18.34
C LEU A 946 -9.96 -27.61 -19.12
N ARG A 947 -9.30 -27.95 -20.24
CA ARG A 947 -8.75 -26.97 -21.19
C ARG A 947 -9.88 -26.46 -22.09
N HIS A 948 -9.93 -25.16 -22.37
CA HIS A 948 -10.95 -24.54 -23.21
C HIS A 948 -10.31 -23.84 -24.41
N ARG A 949 -10.94 -23.88 -25.59
CA ARG A 949 -10.51 -23.07 -26.74
C ARG A 949 -11.69 -22.32 -27.29
N VAL A 950 -11.41 -21.13 -27.82
CA VAL A 950 -12.30 -20.54 -28.82
C VAL A 950 -12.03 -21.28 -30.13
N GLN A 951 -13.07 -21.85 -30.73
CA GLN A 951 -12.96 -22.52 -32.02
C GLN A 951 -13.77 -21.73 -33.05
N ILE A 952 -13.12 -21.39 -34.17
CA ILE A 952 -13.80 -20.91 -35.37
C ILE A 952 -13.60 -21.94 -36.47
N GLY A 953 -14.68 -22.61 -36.84
CA GLY A 953 -14.72 -23.49 -38.00
C GLY A 953 -14.12 -24.88 -37.76
N GLY A 954 -14.92 -25.91 -38.08
CA GLY A 954 -14.46 -27.28 -38.24
C GLY A 954 -14.81 -28.26 -37.11
N ALA A 955 -16.09 -28.44 -36.81
CA ALA A 955 -16.60 -29.75 -36.40
C ALA A 955 -17.84 -30.05 -37.26
N GLN A 956 -17.81 -31.17 -37.98
CA GLN A 956 -18.86 -31.62 -38.92
C GLN A 956 -20.25 -31.62 -38.25
N PRO A 957 -21.34 -31.26 -38.95
CA PRO A 957 -22.68 -31.34 -38.38
C PRO A 957 -23.08 -32.81 -38.13
N LEU A 958 -23.62 -33.09 -36.94
CA LEU A 958 -24.34 -34.35 -36.67
C LEU A 958 -25.69 -34.28 -37.39
N ASN A 959 -25.93 -35.17 -38.36
CA ASN A 959 -27.22 -35.28 -39.03
C ASN A 959 -28.23 -35.93 -38.07
N PHE A 960 -29.31 -35.21 -37.77
CA PHE A 960 -30.48 -35.75 -37.07
C PHE A 960 -31.43 -36.35 -38.12
N ALA A 961 -31.79 -37.63 -37.99
CA ALA A 961 -32.91 -38.18 -38.72
C ALA A 961 -34.19 -37.90 -37.93
N THR A 962 -35.13 -37.19 -38.55
CA THR A 962 -36.43 -36.84 -37.95
C THR A 962 -37.47 -37.82 -38.48
N ALA A 963 -38.14 -38.55 -37.58
CA ALA A 963 -39.30 -39.36 -37.94
C ALA A 963 -40.55 -38.73 -37.32
N THR A 964 -41.54 -38.41 -38.15
CA THR A 964 -42.83 -37.88 -37.72
C THR A 964 -43.75 -39.04 -37.44
N HIS A 965 -44.22 -39.17 -36.19
CA HIS A 965 -45.27 -40.13 -35.88
C HIS A 965 -46.59 -39.64 -36.51
N ALA A 966 -47.47 -40.56 -36.90
CA ALA A 966 -48.77 -40.23 -37.52
C ALA A 966 -49.66 -39.31 -36.66
N SER A 967 -49.35 -39.15 -35.36
CA SER A 967 -49.99 -38.23 -34.42
C SER A 967 -49.42 -36.79 -34.43
N GLY A 968 -48.44 -36.49 -35.29
CA GLY A 968 -47.86 -35.14 -35.43
C GLY A 968 -46.73 -34.80 -34.44
N PHE A 969 -46.34 -35.72 -33.56
CA PHE A 969 -45.16 -35.56 -32.72
C PHE A 969 -43.88 -35.96 -33.46
N THR A 970 -42.83 -35.17 -33.27
CA THR A 970 -41.49 -35.42 -33.81
C THR A 970 -40.52 -35.73 -32.68
N GLU A 971 -39.88 -36.90 -32.75
CA GLU A 971 -38.71 -37.22 -31.92
C GLU A 971 -37.43 -37.14 -32.75
N SER A 972 -36.38 -36.59 -32.16
CA SER A 972 -35.04 -36.49 -32.74
C SER A 972 -34.06 -37.27 -31.86
N LYS A 973 -33.42 -38.30 -32.41
CA LYS A 973 -32.40 -39.10 -31.71
C LYS A 973 -31.09 -39.06 -32.50
N ALA A 974 -29.98 -38.75 -31.82
CA ALA A 974 -28.66 -38.73 -32.45
C ALA A 974 -28.22 -40.16 -32.81
N ILE A 975 -27.86 -40.38 -34.09
CA ILE A 975 -27.22 -41.62 -34.55
C ILE A 975 -25.73 -41.32 -34.72
N ASN A 976 -24.88 -42.01 -33.96
CA ASN A 976 -23.43 -41.94 -34.15
C ASN A 976 -23.04 -42.78 -35.36
N LEU A 977 -22.75 -42.12 -36.49
CA LEU A 977 -22.06 -42.76 -37.61
C LEU A 977 -20.55 -42.58 -37.42
N ILE A 978 -19.86 -43.64 -37.01
CA ILE A 978 -18.39 -43.65 -36.97
C ILE A 978 -17.92 -43.86 -38.41
N VAL A 979 -17.23 -42.87 -38.99
CA VAL A 979 -16.48 -43.03 -40.24
C VAL A 979 -15.00 -43.21 -39.86
N PRO A 980 -14.41 -44.41 -40.03
CA PRO A 980 -12.98 -44.61 -39.84
C PRO A 980 -12.21 -43.99 -41.00
N GLU A 981 -11.06 -43.38 -40.70
CA GLU A 981 -10.14 -42.69 -41.63
C GLU A 981 -9.93 -43.45 -42.97
N ASP A 982 -10.14 -42.73 -44.08
CA ASP A 982 -10.25 -43.26 -45.45
C ASP A 982 -8.98 -43.87 -46.07
N LEU A 983 -7.91 -44.12 -45.31
CA LEU A 983 -6.71 -44.81 -45.83
C LEU A 983 -6.54 -46.25 -45.33
N VAL A 984 -7.46 -46.75 -44.48
CA VAL A 984 -7.47 -48.15 -44.02
C VAL A 984 -8.34 -49.07 -44.92
N LYS A 985 -8.98 -48.54 -45.98
CA LYS A 985 -9.95 -49.29 -46.80
C LYS A 985 -9.53 -49.61 -48.25
N ILE A 986 -8.37 -49.12 -48.73
CA ILE A 986 -7.80 -49.63 -49.98
C ILE A 986 -7.24 -51.03 -49.70
N LYS A 987 -7.88 -52.06 -50.26
CA LYS A 987 -7.41 -53.45 -50.18
C LYS A 987 -7.33 -54.00 -51.59
N ALA A 988 -6.11 -54.28 -52.04
CA ALA A 988 -5.92 -55.03 -53.27
C ALA A 988 -6.03 -56.53 -52.97
N THR A 989 -6.73 -57.24 -53.84
CA THR A 989 -6.60 -58.69 -53.91
C THR A 989 -5.14 -59.04 -54.27
N ASN A 990 -4.64 -60.15 -53.73
CA ASN A 990 -3.26 -60.60 -53.92
C ASN A 990 -3.17 -61.93 -54.69
N ILE A 991 -4.31 -62.44 -55.18
CA ILE A 991 -4.41 -63.59 -56.08
C ILE A 991 -5.37 -63.26 -57.21
N MET A 992 -5.05 -63.69 -58.44
CA MET A 992 -5.97 -63.70 -59.57
C MET A 992 -5.85 -65.01 -60.37
N SER A 993 -6.97 -65.44 -60.94
CA SER A 993 -7.10 -66.68 -61.71
C SER A 993 -7.84 -66.41 -63.02
N PRO A 994 -7.22 -65.72 -64.00
CA PRO A 994 -7.85 -65.35 -65.26
C PRO A 994 -8.10 -66.57 -66.17
N ASN A 995 -9.15 -67.34 -65.86
CA ASN A 995 -9.59 -68.56 -66.53
C ASN A 995 -10.92 -68.37 -67.30
N GLY A 996 -11.57 -67.22 -67.16
CA GLY A 996 -12.81 -66.84 -67.84
C GLY A 996 -14.09 -67.35 -67.17
N ASP A 997 -14.04 -67.80 -65.91
CA ASP A 997 -15.21 -68.28 -65.16
C ASP A 997 -16.03 -67.15 -64.49
N GLY A 998 -15.56 -65.91 -64.57
CA GLY A 998 -16.16 -64.72 -63.98
C GLY A 998 -15.69 -64.43 -62.55
N ILE A 999 -14.82 -65.25 -61.98
CA ILE A 999 -14.35 -65.16 -60.59
C ILE A 999 -12.84 -64.89 -60.59
N ASN A 1000 -12.44 -63.74 -60.01
CA ASN A 1000 -11.03 -63.31 -59.93
C ASN A 1000 -10.29 -63.22 -61.28
N ASP A 1001 -11.02 -63.08 -62.40
CA ASP A 1001 -10.44 -62.88 -63.73
C ASP A 1001 -9.75 -61.53 -63.91
N LYS A 1002 -10.13 -60.56 -63.08
CA LYS A 1002 -9.58 -59.21 -63.07
C LYS A 1002 -8.96 -58.91 -61.74
N TRP A 1003 -7.88 -58.14 -61.76
CA TRP A 1003 -7.28 -57.67 -60.53
C TRP A 1003 -8.09 -56.51 -59.95
N VAL A 1004 -8.72 -56.78 -58.80
CA VAL A 1004 -9.60 -55.84 -58.09
C VAL A 1004 -8.87 -55.22 -56.91
N ILE A 1005 -8.91 -53.89 -56.87
CA ILE A 1005 -8.53 -53.04 -55.74
C ILE A 1005 -9.79 -52.37 -55.22
N ASP A 1006 -10.17 -52.70 -53.99
CA ASP A 1006 -11.37 -52.18 -53.36
C ASP A 1006 -11.24 -50.67 -53.14
N ASN A 1007 -12.32 -49.94 -53.44
CA ASN A 1007 -12.46 -48.50 -53.26
C ASN A 1007 -11.51 -47.63 -54.10
N ILE A 1008 -10.92 -48.17 -55.17
CA ILE A 1008 -10.03 -47.39 -56.05
C ILE A 1008 -10.76 -46.31 -56.86
N ASP A 1009 -12.06 -46.48 -57.07
CA ASP A 1009 -12.97 -45.51 -57.69
C ASP A 1009 -13.10 -44.20 -56.88
N LEU A 1010 -12.87 -44.24 -55.57
CA LEU A 1010 -12.76 -43.03 -54.73
C LEU A 1010 -11.52 -42.19 -55.07
N TYR A 1011 -10.59 -42.74 -55.84
CA TYR A 1011 -9.36 -42.09 -56.28
C TYR A 1011 -9.31 -42.05 -57.82
N PRO A 1012 -10.17 -41.26 -58.48
CA PRO A 1012 -10.29 -41.27 -59.94
C PRO A 1012 -9.01 -40.84 -60.68
N ASN A 1013 -8.08 -40.19 -59.97
CA ASN A 1013 -6.77 -39.75 -60.50
C ASN A 1013 -5.62 -40.71 -60.14
N ASN A 1014 -5.90 -41.94 -59.69
CA ASN A 1014 -4.86 -42.91 -59.32
C ASN A 1014 -3.99 -43.31 -60.53
N GLU A 1015 -2.80 -43.84 -60.31
CA GLU A 1015 -1.97 -44.47 -61.33
C GLU A 1015 -1.45 -45.80 -60.81
N VAL A 1016 -1.85 -46.89 -61.46
CA VAL A 1016 -1.40 -48.26 -61.15
C VAL A 1016 -0.28 -48.65 -62.10
N LYS A 1017 0.75 -49.31 -61.56
CA LYS A 1017 1.86 -49.92 -62.31
C LYS A 1017 2.14 -51.31 -61.75
N VAL A 1018 2.30 -52.30 -62.62
CA VAL A 1018 2.63 -53.70 -62.28
C VAL A 1018 3.94 -54.09 -62.94
N PHE A 1019 4.74 -54.88 -62.21
CA PHE A 1019 6.08 -55.31 -62.56
C PHE A 1019 6.25 -56.81 -62.30
N ASP A 1020 7.14 -57.47 -63.02
CA ASP A 1020 7.51 -58.85 -62.71
C ASP A 1020 8.52 -58.93 -61.55
N LYS A 1021 8.89 -60.16 -61.16
CA LYS A 1021 9.88 -60.41 -60.08
C LYS A 1021 11.27 -59.82 -60.33
N ALA A 1022 11.61 -59.48 -61.58
CA ALA A 1022 12.87 -58.83 -61.93
C ALA A 1022 12.73 -57.29 -61.98
N GLY A 1023 11.55 -56.74 -61.66
CA GLY A 1023 11.25 -55.31 -61.69
C GLY A 1023 10.96 -54.76 -63.08
N ARG A 1024 10.77 -55.62 -64.10
CA ARG A 1024 10.42 -55.17 -65.46
C ARG A 1024 8.96 -54.75 -65.50
N PHE A 1025 8.67 -53.62 -66.15
CA PHE A 1025 7.31 -53.09 -66.25
C PHE A 1025 6.43 -53.98 -67.12
N ILE A 1026 5.25 -54.33 -66.60
CA ILE A 1026 4.29 -55.25 -67.22
C ILE A 1026 3.02 -54.51 -67.62
N TYR A 1027 2.46 -53.68 -66.74
CA TYR A 1027 1.20 -53.00 -66.99
C TYR A 1027 1.16 -51.66 -66.27
N GLY A 1028 0.45 -50.67 -66.84
CA GLY A 1028 0.12 -49.48 -66.08
C GLY A 1028 -1.03 -48.68 -66.68
N LYS A 1029 -1.80 -48.04 -65.81
CA LYS A 1029 -2.99 -47.27 -66.17
C LYS A 1029 -3.21 -46.11 -65.19
N LYS A 1030 -3.52 -44.93 -65.72
CA LYS A 1030 -4.05 -43.79 -64.95
C LYS A 1030 -5.57 -43.88 -64.88
N GLY A 1031 -6.14 -43.54 -63.73
CA GLY A 1031 -7.53 -43.81 -63.40
C GLY A 1031 -7.83 -45.30 -63.48
N TYR A 1032 -7.03 -46.14 -62.81
CA TYR A 1032 -7.30 -47.57 -62.79
C TYR A 1032 -8.66 -47.83 -62.13
N ASP A 1033 -9.42 -48.72 -62.76
CA ASP A 1033 -10.85 -48.97 -62.57
C ASP A 1033 -11.12 -50.49 -62.45
N ASN A 1034 -10.12 -51.27 -62.00
CA ASN A 1034 -10.18 -52.72 -61.86
C ASN A 1034 -10.34 -53.49 -63.19
N SER A 1035 -9.76 -52.97 -64.28
CA SER A 1035 -9.89 -53.54 -65.63
C SER A 1035 -8.77 -54.50 -66.07
N TRP A 1036 -7.71 -54.71 -65.28
CA TRP A 1036 -6.58 -55.53 -65.74
C TRP A 1036 -6.86 -57.03 -65.55
N GLU A 1037 -6.77 -57.78 -66.65
CA GLU A 1037 -7.06 -59.22 -66.74
C GLU A 1037 -5.79 -60.10 -66.63
N GLY A 1038 -4.67 -59.55 -66.14
CA GLY A 1038 -3.44 -60.34 -65.96
C GLY A 1038 -2.73 -60.64 -67.28
N THR A 1039 -2.89 -59.77 -68.27
CA THR A 1039 -2.29 -59.91 -69.61
C THR A 1039 -1.22 -58.85 -69.85
N LEU A 1040 -0.26 -59.17 -70.72
CA LEU A 1040 0.68 -58.23 -71.33
C LEU A 1040 0.41 -58.19 -72.83
N ASN A 1041 -0.02 -57.04 -73.33
CA ASN A 1041 -0.42 -56.84 -74.73
C ASN A 1041 -1.49 -57.85 -75.22
N GLY A 1042 -2.44 -58.21 -74.34
CA GLY A 1042 -3.51 -59.17 -74.64
C GLY A 1042 -3.11 -60.64 -74.52
N VAL A 1043 -1.84 -60.94 -74.24
CA VAL A 1043 -1.37 -62.31 -73.98
C VAL A 1043 -1.39 -62.59 -72.47
N PRO A 1044 -1.99 -63.71 -72.00
CA PRO A 1044 -1.95 -64.10 -70.59
C PRO A 1044 -0.54 -64.19 -70.05
N LEU A 1045 -0.32 -63.65 -68.85
CA LEU A 1045 0.95 -63.74 -68.17
C LEU A 1045 1.15 -65.13 -67.55
N ALA A 1046 2.42 -65.52 -67.42
CA ALA A 1046 2.77 -66.78 -66.78
C ALA A 1046 2.38 -66.77 -65.30
N GLU A 1047 2.08 -67.95 -64.77
CA GLU A 1047 1.83 -68.12 -63.35
C GLU A 1047 3.02 -67.67 -62.51
N GLY A 1048 2.73 -66.92 -61.45
CA GLY A 1048 3.75 -66.36 -60.57
C GLY A 1048 3.35 -65.05 -59.93
N THR A 1049 4.24 -64.54 -59.07
CA THR A 1049 4.03 -63.31 -58.31
C THR A 1049 4.57 -62.10 -59.06
N TYR A 1050 3.72 -61.08 -59.18
CA TYR A 1050 3.98 -59.77 -59.74
C TYR A 1050 3.86 -58.71 -58.66
N TYR A 1051 4.58 -57.61 -58.78
CA TYR A 1051 4.59 -56.52 -57.80
C TYR A 1051 3.94 -55.27 -58.37
N TYR A 1052 3.24 -54.50 -57.55
CA TYR A 1052 2.55 -53.30 -58.02
C TYR A 1052 2.82 -52.08 -57.15
N ILE A 1053 2.60 -50.91 -57.77
CA ILE A 1053 2.59 -49.60 -57.14
C ILE A 1053 1.32 -48.88 -57.58
N VAL A 1054 0.57 -48.35 -56.62
CA VAL A 1054 -0.56 -47.46 -56.82
C VAL A 1054 -0.18 -46.09 -56.29
N ASP A 1055 -0.12 -45.10 -57.18
CA ASP A 1055 0.15 -43.71 -56.86
C ASP A 1055 -1.15 -42.91 -56.85
N PHE A 1056 -1.40 -42.13 -55.80
CA PHE A 1056 -2.60 -41.30 -55.65
C PHE A 1056 -2.30 -39.79 -55.78
N GLY A 1057 -1.07 -39.40 -56.13
CA GLY A 1057 -0.61 -38.01 -56.31
C GLY A 1057 0.36 -37.50 -55.24
N THR A 1058 0.90 -36.29 -55.45
CA THR A 1058 2.06 -35.68 -54.73
C THR A 1058 1.84 -35.33 -53.26
N SER A 1059 0.73 -35.74 -52.66
CA SER A 1059 0.40 -35.45 -51.25
C SER A 1059 -0.12 -36.66 -50.48
N ARG A 1060 0.02 -37.88 -51.05
CA ARG A 1060 -0.45 -39.13 -50.45
C ARG A 1060 0.64 -40.21 -50.52
N PRO A 1061 0.76 -41.10 -49.51
CA PRO A 1061 1.65 -42.24 -49.57
C PRO A 1061 1.27 -43.18 -50.73
N ARG A 1062 2.27 -43.74 -51.42
CA ARG A 1062 2.06 -44.77 -52.44
C ARG A 1062 1.67 -46.09 -51.77
N PHE A 1063 0.72 -46.81 -52.37
CA PHE A 1063 0.33 -48.15 -51.94
C PHE A 1063 1.02 -49.19 -52.80
N THR A 1064 1.77 -50.11 -52.19
CA THR A 1064 2.54 -51.13 -52.91
C THR A 1064 2.22 -52.51 -52.36
N GLY A 1065 2.43 -53.54 -53.20
CA GLY A 1065 2.18 -54.93 -52.80
C GLY A 1065 2.47 -55.89 -53.93
N PHE A 1066 1.88 -57.08 -53.86
CA PHE A 1066 2.04 -58.12 -54.85
C PHE A 1066 0.72 -58.79 -55.21
N ILE A 1067 0.64 -59.34 -56.42
CA ILE A 1067 -0.47 -60.10 -56.97
C ILE A 1067 0.09 -61.39 -57.58
N THR A 1068 -0.47 -62.53 -57.19
CA THR A 1068 -0.06 -63.84 -57.73
C THR A 1068 -1.07 -64.28 -58.76
N ILE A 1069 -0.60 -64.56 -59.98
CA ILE A 1069 -1.40 -65.15 -61.05
C ILE A 1069 -1.27 -66.66 -60.92
N THR A 1070 -2.39 -67.37 -60.77
CA THR A 1070 -2.44 -68.83 -60.74
C THR A 1070 -3.22 -69.36 -61.94
N GLY A 1071 -2.85 -70.55 -62.42
CA GLY A 1071 -3.60 -71.22 -63.48
C GLY A 1071 -4.93 -71.81 -62.97
N PRO A 1072 -5.78 -72.30 -63.88
CA PRO A 1072 -7.00 -73.00 -63.48
C PRO A 1072 -6.66 -74.33 -62.80
N GLU A 1073 -7.08 -74.49 -61.53
CA GLU A 1073 -7.32 -75.82 -60.94
C GLU A 1073 -8.72 -76.33 -61.31
#